data_AF-A0AAV9TNZ3-F1
#
_entry.id   AF-A0AAV9TNZ3-F1
#
_cell.length_a   1.000
_cell.length_b   1.000
_cell.length_c   1.000
_cell.angle_alpha   90.00
_cell.angle_beta   90.00
_cell.angle_gamma   90.00
#
_symmetry.space_group_name_H-M   'P 1'
#
loop_
_entity.id
_entity.type
_entity.pdbx_description
1 polymer ?
#
loop_
_entity_poly.entity_id
_entity_poly.type
_entity_poly.pdbx_seq_one_letter_code
_entity_poly.pdbx_strand_id
1 'polypeptide(L)'
;MAERKRLVVVGLGMVGIAFIEKMLKLDARANEYTITVLGEEPHLAYNRVGLTSFFDHRKVENLYLNPEEWYHSTPQGSLGYHVNTKVTDIDSQSKTVTCSNGEVVPYDILVIATGSDAVLPKHTPGHDAKGVFVYRTIDDLINLIAFAAQRKGTVGAVVGGGLLGLEAAKAMMDLDCFDKVKLIERNRWVLSRQLDNDAGSMVVDQVRDLGLDVLLSKRVGQIEVTPDNHVQGVVFEDGERMDCSTICFAIGVRPRDELARRAGIKCADRGGGIVVADDLSTNIPDIYAIGECASWQSQTFGLIAPGVEMADVLSFNLTQAKLHQPRAFKRPDLSTKLKLLGVDVASFGDFFADRDGPQYLPPKAARKAKKGDEQSTLETLTNGLPPAPVKALTYRDPFQNVYKKYIFTEDGKYLLGGMMIGDTKDYIKLVPIVKNMKELDMPPSQLILGAKKDGEDEGDDLTDDTQICSCHNVTKGDVVNSVKDGTCKTIGEVKSCTKAGTGCGGCMPLVTTIFNKTMLSMGNEVKNYLCAHFNYSRADLYNIVLVKRLQTLEEVMREAGNDPTSLGCEACKPTIGSIFASLWNRHVMDKPMHGLQETNDRFLGNIQRNGTYSVVPRVSAGEITPDKLIAIGNVASKYNLYTKITGGQRIDMFGAKKQDLLDIWRMLVEAGMESGHAYAKSLRTVKSCVGTTWCRYGVGDSVGMAVRLEERYKSIRAPHKIKGGVSGCVRECAEAQNKDFGLIATETGFNIFVAGNGGAKPKHSELLAKDVPPTEVIPIIDRYLMFYIRTADKLQRTARWLENLPGGIKYLQEVVLEDKLGICASLEAQMQELVDSFFDEWAEAIKNPAIAAKFKQFDNTDETVENMEVELDRDQARPVYWAPDSVKEDFKGLRERWSSTSWQPMLQASHFFGADETPNGISATVKRGDTQLAVWRIRGRYYATQQMCPHKRQFVLSDGLIGEDLGADTCDDAKKPDSGCSTNGGDAKRSAPWISCPYHKRNFDLANGDCKNDAEVSIATFPVEERADGMIYLRLPPVEELDAALGTAKWMVRKGESGGSPFEQLDKKIKFKGLRAKKPGVRPMAPLKMQKPAQLLVGGGGGCGSAPDW
;
A
#
# COMPACT_ATOMS: atom_id res chain seq x y z
N MET A 1 -15.34 -8.08 39.66
CA MET A 1 -15.32 -8.10 38.19
C MET A 1 -16.46 -8.98 37.74
N ALA A 2 -17.21 -8.62 36.69
CA ALA A 2 -18.22 -9.54 36.15
C ALA A 2 -17.53 -10.81 35.67
N GLU A 3 -18.11 -11.97 35.97
CA GLU A 3 -17.59 -13.27 35.53
C GLU A 3 -17.69 -13.37 34.00
N ARG A 4 -16.58 -13.76 33.33
CA ARG A 4 -16.55 -13.90 31.87
C ARG A 4 -17.35 -15.13 31.45
N LYS A 5 -18.07 -15.02 30.33
CA LYS A 5 -18.76 -16.15 29.72
C LYS A 5 -17.77 -17.14 29.13
N ARG A 6 -17.93 -18.42 29.45
CA ARG A 6 -17.12 -19.52 28.93
C ARG A 6 -17.61 -19.90 27.52
N LEU A 7 -16.76 -19.65 26.53
CA LEU A 7 -17.00 -20.03 25.14
C LEU A 7 -16.14 -21.24 24.81
N VAL A 8 -16.77 -22.40 24.60
CA VAL A 8 -16.05 -23.62 24.19
C VAL A 8 -16.17 -23.81 22.69
N VAL A 9 -15.04 -24.00 22.01
CA VAL A 9 -14.96 -24.29 20.57
C VAL A 9 -14.49 -25.74 20.40
N VAL A 10 -15.32 -26.58 19.80
CA VAL A 10 -15.02 -28.00 19.52
C VAL A 10 -14.50 -28.11 18.10
N GLY A 11 -13.18 -28.23 17.95
CA GLY A 11 -12.48 -28.31 16.67
C GLY A 11 -11.48 -27.17 16.47
N LEU A 12 -10.19 -27.52 16.43
CA LEU A 12 -9.07 -26.60 16.15
C LEU A 12 -8.65 -26.67 14.67
N GLY A 13 -9.62 -26.56 13.76
CA GLY A 13 -9.37 -26.50 12.31
C GLY A 13 -9.24 -25.06 11.80
N MET A 14 -9.04 -24.91 10.48
CA MET A 14 -8.92 -23.59 9.82
C MET A 14 -10.11 -22.65 10.10
N VAL A 15 -11.34 -23.18 10.16
CA VAL A 15 -12.53 -22.38 10.50
C VAL A 15 -12.60 -22.04 11.99
N GLY A 16 -12.25 -23.00 12.85
CA GLY A 16 -12.21 -22.80 14.30
C GLY A 16 -11.24 -21.68 14.68
N ILE A 17 -10.01 -21.71 14.16
CA ILE A 17 -9.02 -20.66 14.41
C ILE A 17 -9.44 -19.30 13.85
N ALA A 18 -10.02 -19.26 12.65
CA ALA A 18 -10.55 -18.01 12.08
C ALA A 18 -11.67 -17.40 12.96
N PHE A 19 -12.52 -18.24 13.56
CA PHE A 19 -13.53 -17.79 14.53
C PHE A 19 -12.87 -17.24 15.80
N ILE A 20 -11.87 -17.93 16.35
CA ILE A 20 -11.15 -17.52 17.57
C ILE A 20 -10.44 -16.17 17.35
N GLU A 21 -9.72 -16.00 16.25
CA GLU A 21 -9.04 -14.74 15.89
C GLU A 21 -10.03 -13.56 15.85
N LYS A 22 -11.19 -13.78 15.22
CA LYS A 22 -12.22 -12.76 15.10
C LYS A 22 -12.89 -12.46 16.45
N MET A 23 -13.17 -13.49 17.25
CA MET A 23 -13.67 -13.34 18.61
C MET A 23 -12.71 -12.52 19.46
N LEU A 24 -11.42 -12.89 19.50
CA LEU A 24 -10.40 -12.15 20.25
C LEU A 24 -10.29 -10.70 19.78
N LYS A 25 -10.33 -10.47 18.46
CA LYS A 25 -10.27 -9.11 17.91
C LYS A 25 -11.49 -8.26 18.26
N LEU A 26 -12.70 -8.83 18.19
CA LEU A 26 -13.94 -8.11 18.45
C LEU A 26 -14.24 -7.95 19.94
N ASP A 27 -13.82 -8.92 20.76
CA ASP A 27 -13.99 -8.90 22.22
C ASP A 27 -12.80 -8.23 22.95
N ALA A 28 -11.71 -7.86 22.27
CA ALA A 28 -10.51 -7.26 22.88
C ALA A 28 -10.78 -6.09 23.83
N ARG A 29 -11.90 -5.36 23.64
CA ARG A 29 -12.29 -4.22 24.48
C ARG A 29 -13.32 -4.58 25.55
N ALA A 30 -14.28 -5.44 25.24
CA ALA A 30 -15.38 -5.78 26.13
C ALA A 30 -14.95 -6.86 27.13
N ASN A 31 -14.03 -7.74 26.71
CA ASN A 31 -13.40 -8.78 27.51
C ASN A 31 -14.46 -9.64 28.24
N GLU A 32 -15.51 -9.98 27.50
CA GLU A 32 -16.69 -10.67 28.02
C GLU A 32 -16.52 -12.19 28.00
N TYR A 33 -15.61 -12.72 27.19
CA TYR A 33 -15.48 -14.14 26.94
C TYR A 33 -14.13 -14.71 27.41
N THR A 34 -14.18 -15.94 27.93
CA THR A 34 -13.04 -16.82 28.08
C THR A 34 -13.20 -17.95 27.08
N ILE A 35 -12.27 -18.08 26.13
CA ILE A 35 -12.36 -19.04 25.04
C ILE A 35 -11.54 -20.28 25.37
N THR A 36 -12.14 -21.46 25.32
CA THR A 36 -11.44 -22.75 25.43
C THR A 36 -11.66 -23.56 24.15
N VAL A 37 -10.57 -23.99 23.53
CA VAL A 37 -10.62 -24.72 22.25
C VAL A 37 -10.17 -26.15 22.46
N LEU A 38 -10.96 -27.11 21.97
CA LEU A 38 -10.71 -28.54 22.12
C LEU A 38 -10.45 -29.13 20.73
N GLY A 39 -9.21 -29.53 20.46
CA GLY A 39 -8.76 -30.14 19.21
C GLY A 39 -8.43 -31.61 19.40
N GLU A 40 -9.00 -32.48 18.55
CA GLU A 40 -8.70 -33.92 18.55
C GLU A 40 -7.29 -34.25 18.05
N GLU A 41 -6.80 -33.52 17.04
CA GLU A 41 -5.49 -33.76 16.43
C GLU A 41 -4.34 -33.32 17.37
N PRO A 42 -3.14 -33.93 17.23
CA PRO A 42 -1.96 -33.58 18.01
C PRO A 42 -1.31 -32.24 17.60
N HIS A 43 -1.98 -31.45 16.76
CA HIS A 43 -1.42 -30.28 16.10
C HIS A 43 -2.22 -29.02 16.38
N LEU A 44 -1.54 -27.88 16.39
CA LEU A 44 -2.19 -26.56 16.30
C LEU A 44 -2.93 -26.42 14.96
N ALA A 45 -3.80 -25.41 14.86
CA ALA A 45 -4.56 -25.20 13.63
C ALA A 45 -3.62 -24.96 12.44
N TYR A 46 -3.78 -25.77 11.39
CA TYR A 46 -2.90 -25.77 10.22
C TYR A 46 -3.68 -25.64 8.91
N ASN A 47 -2.97 -25.24 7.85
CA ASN A 47 -3.51 -25.07 6.51
C ASN A 47 -3.76 -26.43 5.84
N ARG A 48 -4.97 -26.98 6.02
CA ARG A 48 -5.37 -28.26 5.42
C ARG A 48 -5.50 -28.21 3.90
N VAL A 49 -5.76 -27.04 3.32
CA VAL A 49 -5.78 -26.85 1.86
C VAL A 49 -4.35 -26.90 1.28
N GLY A 50 -3.36 -26.54 2.09
CA GLY A 50 -1.94 -26.56 1.72
C GLY A 50 -1.23 -27.88 1.98
N LEU A 51 -1.94 -28.99 2.26
CA LEU A 51 -1.32 -30.26 2.66
C LEU A 51 -0.28 -30.79 1.67
N THR A 52 -0.44 -30.50 0.37
CA THR A 52 0.52 -30.93 -0.66
C THR A 52 1.90 -30.31 -0.42
N SER A 53 1.98 -29.08 0.12
CA SER A 53 3.28 -28.45 0.43
C SER A 53 4.07 -29.17 1.53
N PHE A 54 3.40 -29.97 2.38
CA PHE A 54 4.10 -30.84 3.34
C PHE A 54 5.05 -31.81 2.64
N PHE A 55 4.73 -32.19 1.40
CA PHE A 55 5.57 -33.03 0.55
C PHE A 55 6.83 -32.31 0.01
N ASP A 56 6.98 -31.01 0.24
CA ASP A 56 8.21 -30.29 -0.11
C ASP A 56 9.17 -30.18 1.09
N HIS A 57 8.63 -29.85 2.28
CA HIS A 57 9.47 -29.49 3.45
C HIS A 57 9.48 -30.54 4.58
N ARG A 58 8.52 -31.47 4.65
CA ARG A 58 8.36 -32.47 5.74
C ARG A 58 8.34 -31.86 7.16
N LYS A 59 7.89 -30.62 7.29
CA LYS A 59 7.84 -29.85 8.57
C LYS A 59 6.43 -29.39 8.87
N VAL A 60 5.79 -29.96 9.89
CA VAL A 60 4.38 -29.69 10.22
C VAL A 60 4.16 -28.22 10.60
N GLU A 61 5.15 -27.60 11.24
CA GLU A 61 5.10 -26.24 11.75
C GLU A 61 4.94 -25.20 10.63
N ASN A 62 5.44 -25.50 9.43
CA ASN A 62 5.27 -24.62 8.26
C ASN A 62 3.81 -24.57 7.76
N LEU A 63 2.98 -25.53 8.15
CA LEU A 63 1.55 -25.52 7.85
C LEU A 63 0.73 -24.77 8.91
N TYR A 64 1.28 -24.46 10.08
CA TYR A 64 0.53 -23.80 11.16
C TYR A 64 0.03 -22.43 10.72
N LEU A 65 -1.26 -22.17 10.94
CA LEU A 65 -1.90 -20.90 10.60
C LEU A 65 -1.47 -19.77 11.53
N ASN A 66 -1.21 -20.12 12.79
CA ASN A 66 -0.58 -19.25 13.77
C ASN A 66 0.56 -20.02 14.45
N PRO A 67 1.70 -19.36 14.72
CA PRO A 67 2.78 -19.98 15.48
C PRO A 67 2.34 -20.21 16.93
N GLU A 68 2.99 -21.15 17.63
CA GLU A 68 2.65 -21.50 19.02
C GLU A 68 2.67 -20.27 19.95
N GLU A 69 3.63 -19.35 19.73
CA GLU A 69 3.74 -18.11 20.51
C GLU A 69 2.50 -17.22 20.41
N TRP A 70 1.74 -17.29 19.31
CA TRP A 70 0.50 -16.51 19.15
C TRP A 70 -0.54 -16.91 20.19
N TYR A 71 -0.70 -18.22 20.44
CA TYR A 71 -1.65 -18.73 21.42
C TYR A 71 -1.30 -18.26 22.84
N HIS A 72 0.00 -18.14 23.15
CA HIS A 72 0.51 -17.63 24.42
C HIS A 72 0.57 -16.09 24.51
N SER A 73 0.48 -15.38 23.39
CA SER A 73 0.54 -13.91 23.34
C SER A 73 -0.76 -13.21 23.76
N THR A 74 -1.85 -13.97 23.89
CA THR A 74 -3.15 -13.44 24.28
C THR A 74 -3.20 -13.08 25.77
N PRO A 75 -4.02 -12.10 26.20
CA PRO A 75 -4.15 -11.74 27.61
C PRO A 75 -4.41 -12.97 28.50
N GLN A 76 -3.73 -13.03 29.66
CA GLN A 76 -3.84 -14.18 30.55
C GLN A 76 -5.31 -14.50 30.87
N GLY A 77 -5.73 -15.72 30.56
CA GLY A 77 -7.10 -16.21 30.77
C GLY A 77 -8.13 -15.82 29.70
N SER A 78 -7.75 -15.26 28.55
CA SER A 78 -8.70 -15.03 27.43
C SER A 78 -8.82 -16.19 26.45
N LEU A 79 -7.74 -16.95 26.22
CA LEU A 79 -7.71 -18.11 25.33
C LEU A 79 -6.96 -19.27 26.01
N GLY A 80 -7.60 -20.43 26.05
CA GLY A 80 -6.98 -21.73 26.32
C GLY A 80 -7.22 -22.68 25.14
N TYR A 81 -6.27 -23.57 24.88
CA TYR A 81 -6.42 -24.60 23.86
C TYR A 81 -5.88 -25.94 24.37
N HIS A 82 -6.49 -27.02 23.90
CA HIS A 82 -6.09 -28.39 24.19
C HIS A 82 -6.01 -29.16 22.88
N VAL A 83 -4.86 -29.76 22.59
CA VAL A 83 -4.64 -30.71 21.49
C VAL A 83 -4.69 -32.14 22.04
N ASN A 84 -4.90 -33.14 21.19
CA ASN A 84 -5.15 -34.53 21.62
C ASN A 84 -6.37 -34.69 22.56
N THR A 85 -7.34 -33.77 22.46
CA THR A 85 -8.51 -33.72 23.34
C THR A 85 -9.77 -33.82 22.50
N LYS A 86 -10.16 -35.07 22.18
CA LYS A 86 -11.39 -35.36 21.44
C LYS A 86 -12.60 -35.19 22.35
N VAL A 87 -13.58 -34.40 21.94
CA VAL A 87 -14.88 -34.34 22.62
C VAL A 87 -15.71 -35.56 22.22
N THR A 88 -16.15 -36.33 23.21
CA THR A 88 -16.92 -37.57 23.02
C THR A 88 -18.41 -37.39 23.24
N ASP A 89 -18.80 -36.47 24.12
CA ASP A 89 -20.20 -36.23 24.50
C ASP A 89 -20.47 -34.75 24.80
N ILE A 90 -21.71 -34.30 24.51
CA ILE A 90 -22.20 -32.95 24.83
C ILE A 90 -23.49 -33.10 25.65
N ASP A 91 -23.48 -32.60 26.88
CA ASP A 91 -24.68 -32.49 27.70
C ASP A 91 -25.20 -31.06 27.67
N SER A 92 -26.28 -30.86 26.92
CA SER A 92 -26.94 -29.56 26.77
C SER A 92 -27.72 -29.11 28.00
N GLN A 93 -28.11 -30.03 28.89
CA GLN A 93 -28.84 -29.69 30.12
C GLN A 93 -27.88 -29.16 31.19
N SER A 94 -26.77 -29.85 31.41
CA SER A 94 -25.73 -29.39 32.36
C SER A 94 -24.76 -28.36 31.76
N LYS A 95 -24.83 -28.12 30.44
CA LYS A 95 -23.91 -27.28 29.65
C LYS A 95 -22.45 -27.68 29.84
N THR A 96 -22.17 -28.95 29.60
CA THR A 96 -20.81 -29.51 29.69
C THR A 96 -20.46 -30.31 28.44
N VAL A 97 -19.16 -30.40 28.15
CA VAL A 97 -18.62 -31.34 27.15
C VAL A 97 -17.66 -32.31 27.83
N THR A 98 -17.76 -33.59 27.49
CA THR A 98 -16.87 -34.64 28.02
C THR A 98 -15.82 -34.98 26.97
N CYS A 99 -14.55 -35.00 27.39
CA CYS A 99 -13.41 -35.28 26.53
C CYS A 99 -12.93 -36.75 26.69
N SER A 100 -12.20 -37.26 25.69
CA SER A 100 -11.69 -38.64 25.65
C SER A 100 -10.71 -38.98 26.78
N ASN A 101 -10.10 -37.97 27.40
CA ASN A 101 -9.24 -38.10 28.58
C ASN A 101 -10.04 -38.15 29.91
N GLY A 102 -11.37 -38.10 29.86
CA GLY A 102 -12.26 -38.07 31.02
C GLY A 102 -12.53 -36.67 31.60
N GLU A 103 -11.92 -35.62 31.04
CA GLU A 103 -12.12 -34.24 31.49
C GLU A 103 -13.51 -33.72 31.06
N VAL A 104 -14.20 -33.07 32.00
CA VAL A 104 -15.50 -32.44 31.77
C VAL A 104 -15.34 -30.93 31.78
N VAL A 105 -15.59 -30.28 30.63
CA VAL A 105 -15.38 -28.84 30.44
C VAL A 105 -16.75 -28.14 30.39
N PRO A 106 -17.06 -27.23 31.32
CA PRO A 106 -18.32 -26.50 31.30
C PRO A 106 -18.29 -25.32 30.32
N TYR A 107 -19.43 -25.00 29.72
CA TYR A 107 -19.59 -23.90 28.77
C TYR A 107 -20.81 -23.04 29.09
N ASP A 108 -20.77 -21.77 28.68
CA ASP A 108 -21.96 -20.92 28.59
C ASP A 108 -22.46 -20.83 27.15
N ILE A 109 -21.52 -20.85 26.20
CA ILE A 109 -21.75 -20.95 24.75
C ILE A 109 -20.85 -22.04 24.16
N LEU A 110 -21.42 -22.87 23.28
CA LEU A 110 -20.70 -23.94 22.58
C LEU A 110 -20.71 -23.70 21.07
N VAL A 111 -19.55 -23.77 20.43
CA VAL A 111 -19.40 -23.67 18.98
C VAL A 111 -18.78 -24.95 18.44
N ILE A 112 -19.53 -25.67 17.61
CA ILE A 112 -19.10 -26.92 16.98
C ILE A 112 -18.46 -26.58 15.63
N ALA A 113 -17.17 -26.87 15.49
CA ALA A 113 -16.34 -26.64 14.31
C ALA A 113 -15.54 -27.91 13.93
N THR A 114 -16.19 -29.08 14.06
CA THR A 114 -15.59 -30.42 13.91
C THR A 114 -15.19 -30.76 12.47
N GLY A 115 -15.64 -29.99 11.48
CA GLY A 115 -15.26 -30.17 10.09
C GLY A 115 -15.88 -31.43 9.45
N SER A 116 -15.08 -32.15 8.68
CA SER A 116 -15.50 -33.34 7.94
C SER A 116 -14.42 -34.43 7.90
N ASP A 117 -14.84 -35.69 7.72
CA ASP A 117 -13.98 -36.87 7.53
C ASP A 117 -13.87 -37.25 6.06
N ALA A 118 -12.74 -37.86 5.68
CA ALA A 118 -12.60 -38.47 4.37
C ALA A 118 -13.51 -39.70 4.21
N VAL A 119 -14.12 -39.86 3.03
CA VAL A 119 -15.00 -41.00 2.75
C VAL A 119 -14.17 -42.17 2.24
N LEU A 120 -14.29 -43.32 2.91
CA LEU A 120 -13.82 -44.62 2.43
C LEU A 120 -15.00 -45.47 1.92
N PRO A 121 -14.81 -46.26 0.83
CA PRO A 121 -15.87 -47.11 0.29
C PRO A 121 -16.00 -48.40 1.10
N LYS A 122 -16.66 -48.33 2.27
CA LYS A 122 -16.80 -49.46 3.21
C LYS A 122 -17.47 -50.72 2.63
N HIS A 123 -18.17 -50.58 1.49
CA HIS A 123 -18.81 -51.70 0.80
C HIS A 123 -17.88 -52.41 -0.20
N THR A 124 -16.73 -51.82 -0.53
CA THR A 124 -15.74 -52.43 -1.41
C THR A 124 -14.93 -53.45 -0.61
N PRO A 125 -14.89 -54.74 -1.01
CA PRO A 125 -14.06 -55.74 -0.34
C PRO A 125 -12.58 -55.35 -0.38
N GLY A 126 -11.90 -55.47 0.77
CA GLY A 126 -10.48 -55.11 0.94
C GLY A 126 -10.22 -53.63 1.24
N HIS A 127 -11.24 -52.80 1.48
CA HIS A 127 -11.08 -51.36 1.81
C HIS A 127 -10.29 -51.07 3.10
N ASP A 128 -10.11 -52.07 3.96
CA ASP A 128 -9.37 -52.02 5.24
C ASP A 128 -7.98 -52.66 5.15
N ALA A 129 -7.51 -52.97 3.93
CA ALA A 129 -6.20 -53.54 3.69
C ALA A 129 -5.05 -52.56 4.02
N LYS A 130 -3.91 -53.11 4.41
CA LYS A 130 -2.65 -52.36 4.55
C LYS A 130 -2.20 -51.86 3.19
N GLY A 131 -2.03 -50.55 3.06
CA GLY A 131 -1.78 -49.89 1.77
C GLY A 131 -2.96 -49.07 1.26
N VAL A 132 -4.10 -49.07 1.97
CA VAL A 132 -5.21 -48.15 1.72
C VAL A 132 -5.08 -46.91 2.60
N PHE A 133 -5.10 -45.73 1.99
CA PHE A 133 -4.96 -44.43 2.64
C PHE A 133 -6.08 -43.47 2.21
N VAL A 134 -6.19 -42.37 2.94
CA VAL A 134 -6.99 -41.20 2.57
C VAL A 134 -6.10 -39.96 2.56
N TYR A 135 -6.58 -38.86 1.98
CA TYR A 135 -5.86 -37.60 1.94
C TYR A 135 -6.63 -36.52 2.70
N ARG A 136 -6.36 -36.36 4.00
CA ARG A 136 -7.15 -35.43 4.84
C ARG A 136 -6.38 -34.77 5.98
N THR A 137 -5.61 -35.50 6.76
CA THR A 137 -4.86 -35.01 7.93
C THR A 137 -3.36 -35.16 7.72
N ILE A 138 -2.56 -34.48 8.53
CA ILE A 138 -1.09 -34.65 8.53
C ILE A 138 -0.70 -36.10 8.86
N ASP A 139 -1.39 -36.73 9.82
CA ASP A 139 -1.14 -38.12 10.19
C ASP A 139 -1.42 -39.08 9.01
N ASP A 140 -2.46 -38.82 8.21
CA ASP A 140 -2.71 -39.59 6.99
C ASP A 140 -1.53 -39.52 6.03
N LEU A 141 -0.94 -38.33 5.86
CA LEU A 141 0.23 -38.13 5.00
C LEU A 141 1.46 -38.82 5.57
N ILE A 142 1.73 -38.69 6.86
CA ILE A 142 2.87 -39.34 7.52
C ILE A 142 2.79 -40.86 7.35
N ASN A 143 1.60 -41.43 7.57
CA ASN A 143 1.34 -42.86 7.40
C ASN A 143 1.52 -43.31 5.94
N LEU A 144 1.01 -42.52 4.98
CA LEU A 144 1.19 -42.77 3.55
C LEU A 144 2.68 -42.72 3.16
N ILE A 145 3.42 -41.70 3.60
CA ILE A 145 4.86 -41.54 3.33
C ILE A 145 5.64 -42.73 3.88
N ALA A 146 5.40 -43.10 5.14
CA ALA A 146 6.10 -44.19 5.81
C ALA A 146 5.86 -45.54 5.11
N PHE A 147 4.63 -45.79 4.66
CA PHE A 147 4.29 -47.01 3.94
C PHE A 147 4.85 -47.02 2.51
N ALA A 148 4.70 -45.91 1.77
CA ALA A 148 5.22 -45.78 0.40
C ALA A 148 6.73 -45.98 0.32
N ALA A 149 7.48 -45.52 1.33
CA ALA A 149 8.93 -45.73 1.42
C ALA A 149 9.35 -47.22 1.45
N GLN A 150 8.45 -48.12 1.87
CA GLN A 150 8.65 -49.57 1.90
C GLN A 150 8.22 -50.27 0.59
N ARG A 151 7.60 -49.54 -0.34
CA ARG A 151 7.01 -50.05 -1.58
C ARG A 151 7.63 -49.39 -2.82
N LYS A 152 8.94 -49.16 -2.80
CA LYS A 152 9.66 -48.52 -3.91
C LYS A 152 9.52 -49.32 -5.22
N GLY A 153 9.42 -48.61 -6.34
CA GLY A 153 9.35 -49.23 -7.67
C GLY A 153 8.02 -49.92 -7.96
N THR A 154 6.94 -49.52 -7.28
CA THR A 154 5.60 -50.09 -7.47
C THR A 154 4.62 -49.07 -8.03
N VAL A 155 3.40 -49.49 -8.35
CA VAL A 155 2.33 -48.61 -8.82
C VAL A 155 1.50 -48.10 -7.64
N GLY A 156 1.37 -46.78 -7.54
CA GLY A 156 0.44 -46.11 -6.64
C GLY A 156 -0.86 -45.75 -7.37
N ALA A 157 -2.00 -45.86 -6.70
CA ALA A 157 -3.30 -45.52 -7.27
C ALA A 157 -4.03 -44.47 -6.42
N VAL A 158 -4.68 -43.50 -7.05
CA VAL A 158 -5.58 -42.54 -6.40
C VAL A 158 -6.97 -42.71 -6.96
N VAL A 159 -7.97 -42.87 -6.09
CA VAL A 159 -9.36 -43.06 -6.50
C VAL A 159 -10.17 -41.79 -6.24
N GLY A 160 -10.72 -41.22 -7.30
CA GLY A 160 -11.45 -39.96 -7.36
C GLY A 160 -10.63 -38.87 -8.06
N GLY A 161 -11.15 -38.32 -9.14
CA GLY A 161 -10.58 -37.23 -9.94
C GLY A 161 -11.16 -35.86 -9.59
N GLY A 162 -11.54 -35.66 -8.33
CA GLY A 162 -11.90 -34.34 -7.80
C GLY A 162 -10.69 -33.52 -7.40
N LEU A 163 -10.91 -32.36 -6.77
CA LEU A 163 -9.85 -31.47 -6.29
C LEU A 163 -8.82 -32.20 -5.42
N LEU A 164 -9.29 -32.84 -4.34
CA LEU A 164 -8.46 -33.61 -3.42
C LEU A 164 -7.75 -34.78 -4.10
N GLY A 165 -8.36 -35.36 -5.12
CA GLY A 165 -7.80 -36.49 -5.84
C GLY A 165 -6.60 -36.12 -6.70
N LEU A 166 -6.70 -35.00 -7.42
CA LEU A 166 -5.57 -34.48 -8.19
C LEU A 166 -4.43 -34.00 -7.28
N GLU A 167 -4.75 -33.42 -6.11
CA GLU A 167 -3.74 -33.08 -5.10
C GLU A 167 -3.08 -34.33 -4.49
N ALA A 168 -3.85 -35.35 -4.13
CA ALA A 168 -3.34 -36.61 -3.62
C ALA A 168 -2.47 -37.34 -4.67
N ALA A 169 -2.87 -37.30 -5.94
CA ALA A 169 -2.08 -37.86 -7.03
C ALA A 169 -0.73 -37.16 -7.17
N LYS A 170 -0.72 -35.81 -7.11
CA LYS A 170 0.53 -35.04 -7.10
C LYS A 170 1.40 -35.39 -5.91
N ALA A 171 0.83 -35.41 -4.71
CA ALA A 171 1.53 -35.79 -3.49
C ALA A 171 2.18 -37.18 -3.60
N MET A 172 1.47 -38.16 -4.17
CA MET A 172 2.02 -39.50 -4.40
C MET A 172 3.11 -39.52 -5.48
N MET A 173 3.03 -38.69 -6.52
CA MET A 173 4.10 -38.54 -7.52
C MET A 173 5.35 -37.92 -6.88
N ASP A 174 5.19 -36.89 -6.05
CA ASP A 174 6.29 -36.18 -5.39
C ASP A 174 6.98 -36.99 -4.29
N LEU A 175 6.41 -38.14 -3.90
CA LEU A 175 7.10 -39.08 -3.02
C LEU A 175 8.28 -39.78 -3.68
N ASP A 176 8.31 -39.85 -5.01
CA ASP A 176 9.34 -40.55 -5.79
C ASP A 176 9.59 -42.00 -5.34
N CYS A 177 8.56 -42.62 -4.75
CA CYS A 177 8.56 -44.02 -4.32
C CYS A 177 7.88 -44.93 -5.35
N PHE A 178 6.96 -44.40 -6.15
CA PHE A 178 6.20 -45.16 -7.13
C PHE A 178 6.79 -44.97 -8.53
N ASP A 179 6.95 -46.05 -9.29
CA ASP A 179 7.36 -45.96 -10.71
C ASP A 179 6.30 -45.26 -11.54
N LYS A 180 5.03 -45.44 -11.18
CA LYS A 180 3.87 -44.79 -11.80
C LYS A 180 2.79 -44.53 -10.76
N VAL A 181 2.13 -43.38 -10.91
CA VAL A 181 0.91 -43.06 -10.18
C VAL A 181 -0.26 -43.06 -11.16
N LYS A 182 -1.36 -43.72 -10.80
CA LYS A 182 -2.57 -43.83 -11.61
C LYS A 182 -3.75 -43.16 -10.92
N LEU A 183 -4.47 -42.29 -11.62
CA LEU A 183 -5.71 -41.67 -11.15
C LEU A 183 -6.92 -42.42 -11.73
N ILE A 184 -7.81 -42.92 -10.86
CA ILE A 184 -9.03 -43.62 -11.24
C ILE A 184 -10.22 -42.70 -11.00
N GLU A 185 -10.95 -42.36 -12.06
CA GLU A 185 -12.16 -41.53 -12.00
C GLU A 185 -13.33 -42.27 -12.64
N ARG A 186 -14.48 -42.24 -11.96
CA ARG A 186 -15.70 -42.92 -12.40
C ARG A 186 -16.45 -42.16 -13.50
N ASN A 187 -16.24 -40.86 -13.61
CA ASN A 187 -16.82 -39.99 -14.61
C ASN A 187 -15.98 -40.01 -15.89
N ARG A 188 -16.53 -39.39 -16.95
CA ARG A 188 -15.86 -39.27 -18.25
C ARG A 188 -14.75 -38.21 -18.27
N TRP A 189 -14.64 -37.36 -17.25
CA TRP A 189 -13.59 -36.36 -17.07
C TRP A 189 -13.37 -36.07 -15.58
N VAL A 190 -12.23 -35.44 -15.26
CA VAL A 190 -11.88 -34.99 -13.90
C VAL A 190 -12.54 -33.66 -13.57
N LEU A 191 -12.71 -33.34 -12.27
CA LEU A 191 -13.33 -32.09 -11.81
C LEU A 191 -14.76 -31.87 -12.30
N SER A 192 -15.53 -32.94 -12.46
CA SER A 192 -16.90 -32.90 -13.00
C SER A 192 -17.91 -32.06 -12.19
N ARG A 193 -17.55 -31.65 -10.97
CA ARG A 193 -18.34 -30.72 -10.15
C ARG A 193 -18.02 -29.25 -10.39
N GLN A 194 -16.89 -28.94 -11.03
CA GLN A 194 -16.41 -27.58 -11.30
C GLN A 194 -16.36 -27.27 -12.80
N LEU A 195 -16.13 -28.29 -13.63
CA LEU A 195 -15.86 -28.18 -15.06
C LEU A 195 -16.84 -29.00 -15.89
N ASP A 196 -17.12 -28.50 -17.10
CA ASP A 196 -17.79 -29.28 -18.13
C ASP A 196 -16.83 -30.26 -18.82
N ASN A 197 -17.36 -31.01 -19.79
CA ASN A 197 -16.62 -32.07 -20.47
C ASN A 197 -15.38 -31.54 -21.22
N ASP A 198 -15.49 -30.38 -21.87
CA ASP A 198 -14.38 -29.84 -22.68
C ASP A 198 -13.24 -29.35 -21.78
N ALA A 199 -13.58 -28.56 -20.76
CA ALA A 199 -12.60 -28.08 -19.79
C ALA A 199 -11.97 -29.25 -19.01
N GLY A 200 -12.77 -30.22 -18.59
CA GLY A 200 -12.31 -31.39 -17.85
C GLY A 200 -11.40 -32.32 -18.67
N SER A 201 -11.74 -32.58 -19.93
CA SER A 201 -10.91 -33.41 -20.83
C SER A 201 -9.55 -32.75 -21.07
N MET A 202 -9.54 -31.43 -21.19
CA MET A 202 -8.30 -30.66 -21.36
C MET A 202 -7.41 -30.69 -20.11
N VAL A 203 -7.99 -30.73 -18.92
CA VAL A 203 -7.22 -31.01 -17.69
C VAL A 203 -6.65 -32.42 -17.73
N VAL A 204 -7.41 -33.43 -18.19
CA VAL A 204 -6.92 -34.82 -18.32
C VAL A 204 -5.69 -34.88 -19.23
N ASP A 205 -5.72 -34.22 -20.39
CA ASP A 205 -4.60 -34.22 -21.32
C ASP A 205 -3.35 -33.57 -20.69
N GLN A 206 -3.52 -32.40 -20.05
CA GLN A 206 -2.41 -31.71 -19.39
C GLN A 206 -1.80 -32.51 -18.22
N VAL A 207 -2.62 -33.20 -17.40
CA VAL A 207 -2.07 -34.01 -16.30
C VAL A 207 -1.40 -35.30 -16.81
N ARG A 208 -1.84 -35.84 -17.94
CA ARG A 208 -1.17 -36.97 -18.61
C ARG A 208 0.20 -36.58 -19.14
N ASP A 209 0.32 -35.39 -19.73
CA ASP A 209 1.62 -34.85 -20.19
C ASP A 209 2.60 -34.64 -19.04
N LEU A 210 2.09 -34.44 -17.82
CA LEU A 210 2.87 -34.33 -16.59
C LEU A 210 3.23 -35.69 -15.96
N GLY A 211 2.85 -36.81 -16.59
CA GLY A 211 3.20 -38.17 -16.17
C GLY A 211 2.16 -38.87 -15.30
N LEU A 212 0.98 -38.28 -15.07
CA LEU A 212 -0.11 -38.94 -14.36
C LEU A 212 -0.95 -39.82 -15.30
N ASP A 213 -1.01 -41.12 -15.06
CA ASP A 213 -1.85 -42.03 -15.86
C ASP A 213 -3.31 -41.95 -15.39
N VAL A 214 -4.21 -41.46 -16.24
CA VAL A 214 -5.62 -41.22 -15.87
C VAL A 214 -6.56 -42.26 -16.50
N LEU A 215 -7.20 -43.04 -15.64
CA LEU A 215 -8.22 -44.04 -15.96
C LEU A 215 -9.62 -43.46 -15.71
N LEU A 216 -10.29 -43.07 -16.79
CA LEU A 216 -11.64 -42.51 -16.78
C LEU A 216 -12.71 -43.59 -16.90
N SER A 217 -13.93 -43.30 -16.46
CA SER A 217 -15.06 -44.23 -16.47
C SER A 217 -14.78 -45.57 -15.78
N LYS A 218 -13.85 -45.59 -14.82
CA LYS A 218 -13.46 -46.79 -14.06
C LYS A 218 -13.94 -46.68 -12.61
N ARG A 219 -14.47 -47.78 -12.07
CA ARG A 219 -14.90 -47.91 -10.68
C ARG A 219 -14.26 -49.14 -10.05
N VAL A 220 -13.66 -48.97 -8.88
CA VAL A 220 -13.07 -50.09 -8.13
C VAL A 220 -14.20 -50.94 -7.53
N GLY A 221 -14.32 -52.19 -7.99
CA GLY A 221 -15.27 -53.16 -7.48
C GLY A 221 -14.72 -53.95 -6.29
N GLN A 222 -13.44 -54.30 -6.33
CA GLN A 222 -12.74 -55.04 -5.27
C GLN A 222 -11.26 -54.64 -5.19
N ILE A 223 -10.69 -54.63 -3.98
CA ILE A 223 -9.25 -54.52 -3.75
C ILE A 223 -8.69 -55.92 -3.54
N GLU A 224 -7.70 -56.31 -4.34
CA GLU A 224 -7.00 -57.59 -4.20
C GLU A 224 -5.93 -57.46 -3.14
N VAL A 225 -5.92 -58.41 -2.20
CA VAL A 225 -5.02 -58.41 -1.04
C VAL A 225 -4.21 -59.68 -0.99
N THR A 226 -2.97 -59.55 -0.51
CA THR A 226 -2.11 -60.67 -0.14
C THR A 226 -2.64 -61.38 1.12
N PRO A 227 -2.15 -62.59 1.46
CA PRO A 227 -2.50 -63.28 2.70
C PRO A 227 -2.24 -62.46 3.97
N ASP A 228 -1.26 -61.55 3.96
CA ASP A 228 -0.93 -60.64 5.07
C ASP A 228 -1.77 -59.34 5.08
N ASN A 229 -2.85 -59.31 4.30
CA ASN A 229 -3.77 -58.19 4.11
C ASN A 229 -3.10 -56.92 3.56
N HIS A 230 -2.11 -57.05 2.66
CA HIS A 230 -1.57 -55.92 1.90
C HIS A 230 -2.19 -55.80 0.53
N VAL A 231 -2.41 -54.58 0.05
CA VAL A 231 -2.86 -54.29 -1.33
C VAL A 231 -1.88 -54.90 -2.36
N GLN A 232 -2.43 -55.65 -3.31
CA GLN A 232 -1.72 -56.21 -4.47
C GLN A 232 -2.27 -55.69 -5.80
N GLY A 233 -3.53 -55.28 -5.83
CA GLY A 233 -4.18 -54.76 -7.03
C GLY A 233 -5.63 -54.37 -6.79
N VAL A 234 -6.32 -54.00 -7.86
CA VAL A 234 -7.77 -53.74 -7.87
C VAL A 234 -8.43 -54.45 -9.05
N VAL A 235 -9.67 -54.91 -8.81
CA VAL A 235 -10.59 -55.37 -9.85
C VAL A 235 -11.65 -54.30 -10.04
N PHE A 236 -11.82 -53.81 -11.26
CA PHE A 236 -12.85 -52.84 -11.60
C PHE A 236 -14.22 -53.52 -11.73
N GLU A 237 -15.30 -52.74 -11.64
CA GLU A 237 -16.68 -53.26 -11.80
C GLU A 237 -16.94 -53.89 -13.18
N ASP A 238 -16.14 -53.54 -14.21
CA ASP A 238 -16.20 -54.13 -15.54
C ASP A 238 -15.34 -55.40 -15.71
N GLY A 239 -14.69 -55.86 -14.63
CA GLY A 239 -13.90 -57.08 -14.58
C GLY A 239 -12.43 -56.92 -14.97
N GLU A 240 -12.01 -55.74 -15.47
CA GLU A 240 -10.59 -55.47 -15.73
C GLU A 240 -9.79 -55.40 -14.42
N ARG A 241 -8.51 -55.79 -14.47
CA ARG A 241 -7.61 -55.86 -13.31
C ARG A 241 -6.44 -54.90 -13.46
N MET A 242 -5.99 -54.32 -12.34
CA MET A 242 -4.83 -53.43 -12.31
C MET A 242 -3.99 -53.67 -11.05
N ASP A 243 -2.71 -53.98 -11.24
CA ASP A 243 -1.76 -54.13 -10.14
C ASP A 243 -1.43 -52.77 -9.51
N CYS A 244 -1.43 -52.72 -8.18
CA CYS A 244 -0.97 -51.57 -7.39
C CYS A 244 -0.62 -52.02 -5.97
N SER A 245 0.32 -51.32 -5.32
CA SER A 245 0.75 -51.63 -3.95
C SER A 245 0.13 -50.70 -2.91
N THR A 246 -0.39 -49.55 -3.35
CA THR A 246 -0.86 -48.46 -2.51
C THR A 246 -2.05 -47.77 -3.17
N ILE A 247 -3.12 -47.54 -2.43
CA ILE A 247 -4.35 -46.87 -2.90
C ILE A 247 -4.66 -45.70 -1.97
N CYS A 248 -4.82 -44.50 -2.50
CA CYS A 248 -5.34 -43.34 -1.77
C CYS A 248 -6.75 -42.99 -2.24
N PHE A 249 -7.74 -43.06 -1.35
CA PHE A 249 -9.11 -42.66 -1.66
C PHE A 249 -9.32 -41.17 -1.42
N ALA A 250 -9.78 -40.49 -2.46
CA ALA A 250 -10.14 -39.07 -2.48
C ALA A 250 -11.56 -38.89 -3.09
N ILE A 251 -12.51 -39.71 -2.64
CA ILE A 251 -13.87 -39.81 -3.18
C ILE A 251 -14.89 -38.87 -2.52
N GLY A 252 -14.39 -37.85 -1.80
CA GLY A 252 -15.20 -36.84 -1.11
C GLY A 252 -15.06 -36.89 0.40
N VAL A 253 -15.72 -35.95 1.06
CA VAL A 253 -15.75 -35.81 2.52
C VAL A 253 -17.17 -35.88 3.06
N ARG A 254 -17.31 -36.25 4.33
CA ARG A 254 -18.59 -36.31 5.05
C ARG A 254 -18.53 -35.41 6.29
N PRO A 255 -19.49 -34.48 6.47
CA PRO A 255 -19.59 -33.65 7.68
C PRO A 255 -19.55 -34.49 8.96
N ARG A 256 -18.79 -34.05 9.96
CA ARG A 256 -18.69 -34.71 11.27
C ARG A 256 -19.81 -34.25 12.20
N ASP A 257 -20.98 -34.86 12.01
CA ASP A 257 -22.20 -34.59 12.78
C ASP A 257 -22.52 -35.64 13.85
N GLU A 258 -21.66 -36.66 14.01
CA GLU A 258 -21.88 -37.78 14.94
C GLU A 258 -22.00 -37.35 16.40
N LEU A 259 -21.20 -36.36 16.82
CA LEU A 259 -21.24 -35.79 18.17
C LEU A 259 -22.57 -35.06 18.41
N ALA A 260 -23.01 -34.28 17.43
CA ALA A 260 -24.25 -33.53 17.49
C ALA A 260 -25.49 -34.44 17.50
N ARG A 261 -25.47 -35.51 16.69
CA ARG A 261 -26.55 -36.52 16.67
C ARG A 261 -26.72 -37.19 18.02
N ARG A 262 -25.62 -37.61 18.68
CA ARG A 262 -25.69 -38.22 20.02
C ARG A 262 -26.21 -37.25 21.07
N ALA A 263 -25.86 -35.97 20.95
CA ALA A 263 -26.31 -34.90 21.84
C ALA A 263 -27.76 -34.43 21.60
N GLY A 264 -28.49 -35.03 20.65
CA GLY A 264 -29.85 -34.64 20.31
C GLY A 264 -29.97 -33.32 19.51
N ILE A 265 -28.87 -32.84 18.94
CA ILE A 265 -28.86 -31.68 18.04
C ILE A 265 -29.31 -32.13 16.64
N LYS A 266 -30.22 -31.37 16.03
CA LYS A 266 -30.82 -31.67 14.73
C LYS A 266 -29.74 -31.66 13.64
N CYS A 267 -29.64 -32.77 12.91
CA CYS A 267 -28.72 -32.93 11.79
C CYS A 267 -29.50 -33.29 10.51
N ALA A 268 -28.97 -32.94 9.34
CA ALA A 268 -29.62 -33.21 8.07
C ALA A 268 -29.49 -34.70 7.70
N ASP A 269 -30.56 -35.33 7.23
CA ASP A 269 -30.53 -36.74 6.83
C ASP A 269 -29.81 -36.94 5.49
N ARG A 270 -30.07 -36.06 4.52
CA ARG A 270 -29.46 -36.08 3.19
C ARG A 270 -28.27 -35.12 3.16
N GLY A 271 -27.09 -35.63 2.83
CA GLY A 271 -25.84 -34.83 2.79
C GLY A 271 -25.13 -34.67 4.13
N GLY A 272 -25.83 -34.91 5.25
CA GLY A 272 -25.27 -34.78 6.60
C GLY A 272 -25.05 -33.34 7.05
N GLY A 273 -24.51 -33.18 8.26
CA GLY A 273 -24.20 -31.91 8.88
C GLY A 273 -25.25 -31.43 9.88
N ILE A 274 -24.82 -30.58 10.80
CA ILE A 274 -25.60 -29.97 11.87
C ILE A 274 -26.47 -28.88 11.28
N VAL A 275 -27.79 -28.96 11.43
CA VAL A 275 -28.70 -27.97 10.85
C VAL A 275 -28.55 -26.64 11.58
N VAL A 276 -28.25 -25.58 10.84
CA VAL A 276 -28.12 -24.22 11.38
C VAL A 276 -29.04 -23.21 10.71
N ALA A 277 -29.50 -22.23 11.48
CA ALA A 277 -30.26 -21.08 10.98
C ALA A 277 -29.35 -20.02 10.35
N ASP A 278 -29.93 -18.92 9.83
CA ASP A 278 -29.19 -17.82 9.19
C ASP A 278 -28.24 -17.10 10.16
N ASP A 279 -28.51 -17.13 11.46
CA ASP A 279 -27.61 -16.61 12.50
C ASP A 279 -26.61 -17.65 13.02
N LEU A 280 -26.60 -18.84 12.40
CA LEU A 280 -25.76 -20.01 12.69
C LEU A 280 -26.11 -20.76 13.98
N SER A 281 -27.25 -20.46 14.60
CA SER A 281 -27.76 -21.20 15.75
C SER A 281 -28.26 -22.59 15.38
N THR A 282 -28.11 -23.55 16.29
CA THR A 282 -28.74 -24.87 16.20
C THR A 282 -30.15 -24.86 16.80
N ASN A 283 -30.83 -26.01 16.83
CA ASN A 283 -32.11 -26.13 17.54
C ASN A 283 -31.99 -26.08 19.07
N ILE A 284 -30.78 -26.16 19.62
CA ILE A 284 -30.53 -26.09 21.06
C ILE A 284 -29.96 -24.69 21.39
N PRO A 285 -30.53 -23.97 22.38
CA PRO A 285 -30.03 -22.66 22.80
C PRO A 285 -28.55 -22.69 23.20
N ASP A 286 -27.84 -21.61 22.88
CA ASP A 286 -26.42 -21.40 23.17
C ASP A 286 -25.44 -22.39 22.49
N ILE A 287 -25.93 -23.24 21.58
CA ILE A 287 -25.11 -24.13 20.75
C ILE A 287 -25.19 -23.69 19.28
N TYR A 288 -24.02 -23.48 18.69
CA TYR A 288 -23.83 -23.03 17.31
C TYR A 288 -22.96 -24.02 16.54
N ALA A 289 -23.04 -24.02 15.21
CA ALA A 289 -22.12 -24.78 14.36
C ALA A 289 -21.63 -23.96 13.17
N ILE A 290 -20.34 -24.11 12.84
CA ILE A 290 -19.69 -23.37 11.74
C ILE A 290 -18.73 -24.27 10.95
N GLY A 291 -18.47 -23.93 9.69
CA GLY A 291 -17.57 -24.69 8.83
C GLY A 291 -18.23 -25.92 8.20
N GLU A 292 -17.44 -26.93 7.85
CA GLU A 292 -17.94 -28.08 7.06
C GLU A 292 -18.92 -28.99 7.80
N CYS A 293 -18.92 -28.96 9.14
CA CYS A 293 -19.89 -29.70 9.94
C CYS A 293 -21.28 -29.04 9.93
N ALA A 294 -21.39 -27.76 9.54
CA ALA A 294 -22.64 -27.02 9.54
C ALA A 294 -23.39 -27.16 8.19
N SER A 295 -24.69 -27.44 8.28
CA SER A 295 -25.64 -27.56 7.18
C SER A 295 -26.59 -26.38 7.19
N TRP A 296 -26.36 -25.40 6.31
CA TRP A 296 -27.21 -24.23 6.15
C TRP A 296 -28.13 -24.43 4.95
N GLN A 297 -29.44 -24.29 5.15
CA GLN A 297 -30.46 -24.57 4.12
C GLN A 297 -30.29 -25.97 3.48
N SER A 298 -29.98 -26.98 4.30
CA SER A 298 -29.74 -28.37 3.89
C SER A 298 -28.53 -28.56 2.94
N GLN A 299 -27.57 -27.63 2.97
CA GLN A 299 -26.35 -27.70 2.18
C GLN A 299 -25.11 -27.58 3.05
N THR A 300 -24.10 -28.39 2.71
CA THR A 300 -22.72 -28.26 3.19
C THR A 300 -21.83 -27.90 2.00
N PHE A 301 -20.92 -26.94 2.20
CA PHE A 301 -20.19 -26.35 1.07
C PHE A 301 -18.85 -27.02 0.79
N GLY A 302 -18.22 -27.65 1.80
CA GLY A 302 -16.91 -28.32 1.62
C GLY A 302 -15.79 -27.38 1.17
N LEU A 303 -15.88 -26.09 1.51
CA LEU A 303 -14.94 -25.04 1.15
C LEU A 303 -14.60 -24.21 2.38
N ILE A 304 -13.35 -23.71 2.44
CA ILE A 304 -12.87 -22.90 3.56
C ILE A 304 -13.53 -21.51 3.60
N ALA A 305 -13.72 -20.86 2.44
CA ALA A 305 -14.22 -19.49 2.38
C ALA A 305 -15.63 -19.34 2.99
N PRO A 306 -16.63 -20.19 2.67
CA PRO A 306 -17.91 -20.21 3.38
C PRO A 306 -17.76 -20.40 4.90
N GLY A 307 -16.86 -21.27 5.34
CA GLY A 307 -16.61 -21.48 6.77
C GLY A 307 -16.05 -20.25 7.48
N VAL A 308 -15.12 -19.53 6.83
CA VAL A 308 -14.58 -18.25 7.36
C VAL A 308 -15.65 -17.15 7.39
N GLU A 309 -16.57 -17.14 6.41
CA GLU A 309 -17.73 -16.24 6.43
C GLU A 309 -18.69 -16.58 7.58
N MET A 310 -18.96 -17.87 7.82
CA MET A 310 -19.72 -18.31 9.00
C MET A 310 -19.05 -17.87 10.30
N ALA A 311 -17.73 -18.01 10.41
CA ALA A 311 -16.95 -17.53 11.55
C ALA A 311 -17.08 -16.00 11.74
N ASP A 312 -17.14 -15.23 10.65
CA ASP A 312 -17.34 -13.76 10.69
C ASP A 312 -18.74 -13.37 11.17
N VAL A 313 -19.77 -14.03 10.64
CA VAL A 313 -21.16 -13.80 11.06
C VAL A 313 -21.34 -14.14 12.54
N LEU A 314 -20.88 -15.31 12.97
CA LEU A 314 -21.08 -15.75 14.36
C LEU A 314 -20.29 -14.90 15.35
N SER A 315 -19.00 -14.63 15.09
CA SER A 315 -18.18 -13.82 16.00
C SER A 315 -18.71 -12.38 16.13
N PHE A 316 -19.23 -11.81 15.04
CA PHE A 316 -19.92 -10.53 15.08
C PHE A 316 -21.21 -10.62 15.89
N ASN A 317 -22.03 -11.64 15.70
CA ASN A 317 -23.30 -11.78 16.41
C ASN A 317 -23.11 -11.95 17.92
N LEU A 318 -22.09 -12.72 18.35
CA LEU A 318 -21.80 -12.92 19.76
C LEU A 318 -21.29 -11.65 20.45
N THR A 319 -20.52 -10.81 19.76
CA THR A 319 -19.82 -9.67 20.39
C THR A 319 -20.47 -8.31 20.09
N GLN A 320 -20.96 -8.09 18.88
CA GLN A 320 -21.38 -6.76 18.38
C GLN A 320 -22.89 -6.59 18.26
N ALA A 321 -23.69 -7.67 18.25
CA ALA A 321 -25.14 -7.59 18.04
C ALA A 321 -25.90 -6.82 19.14
N LYS A 322 -25.27 -6.54 20.29
CA LYS A 322 -25.84 -5.67 21.32
C LYS A 322 -25.96 -4.21 20.87
N LEU A 323 -25.10 -3.78 19.94
CA LEU A 323 -24.99 -2.39 19.46
C LEU A 323 -25.32 -2.25 17.96
N HIS A 324 -25.45 -3.37 17.26
CA HIS A 324 -25.61 -3.44 15.81
C HIS A 324 -26.69 -4.46 15.45
N GLN A 325 -27.29 -4.32 14.27
CA GLN A 325 -28.19 -5.35 13.76
C GLN A 325 -27.43 -6.68 13.59
N PRO A 326 -27.98 -7.82 14.06
CA PRO A 326 -27.39 -9.13 13.82
C PRO A 326 -27.16 -9.38 12.33
N ARG A 327 -26.04 -10.03 12.01
CA ARG A 327 -25.74 -10.48 10.65
C ARG A 327 -26.41 -11.83 10.40
N ALA A 328 -26.86 -12.00 9.17
CA ALA A 328 -27.32 -13.28 8.65
C ALA A 328 -26.28 -13.82 7.68
N PHE A 329 -25.94 -15.09 7.80
CA PHE A 329 -25.21 -15.85 6.80
C PHE A 329 -26.08 -15.94 5.54
N LYS A 330 -25.46 -15.60 4.42
CA LYS A 330 -26.12 -15.62 3.11
C LYS A 330 -25.47 -16.71 2.28
N ARG A 331 -26.10 -17.02 1.15
CA ARG A 331 -25.55 -18.00 0.23
C ARG A 331 -24.12 -17.57 -0.17
N PRO A 332 -23.11 -18.41 0.11
CA PRO A 332 -21.72 -18.04 -0.07
C PRO A 332 -21.32 -18.09 -1.54
N ASP A 333 -20.26 -17.36 -1.88
CA ASP A 333 -19.63 -17.46 -3.19
C ASP A 333 -18.87 -18.79 -3.31
N LEU A 334 -19.24 -19.60 -4.29
CA LEU A 334 -18.64 -20.90 -4.57
C LEU A 334 -17.54 -20.81 -5.64
N SER A 335 -17.19 -19.61 -6.09
CA SER A 335 -16.10 -19.37 -7.02
C SER A 335 -14.79 -19.92 -6.45
N THR A 336 -14.08 -20.66 -7.29
CA THR A 336 -12.89 -21.42 -6.90
C THR A 336 -11.82 -21.23 -7.96
N LYS A 337 -10.61 -20.82 -7.55
CA LYS A 337 -9.41 -20.76 -8.40
C LYS A 337 -8.31 -21.60 -7.75
N LEU A 338 -7.72 -22.50 -8.53
CA LEU A 338 -6.79 -23.51 -8.06
C LEU A 338 -5.68 -23.73 -9.07
N LYS A 339 -4.56 -24.24 -8.57
CA LYS A 339 -3.46 -24.72 -9.39
C LYS A 339 -3.25 -26.19 -9.07
N LEU A 340 -3.65 -27.07 -9.99
CA LEU A 340 -3.65 -28.52 -9.81
C LEU A 340 -2.59 -29.11 -10.71
N LEU A 341 -1.58 -29.78 -10.14
CA LEU A 341 -0.48 -30.38 -10.90
C LEU A 341 0.31 -29.39 -11.79
N GLY A 342 0.17 -28.08 -11.59
CA GLY A 342 0.75 -27.07 -12.48
C GLY A 342 -0.22 -26.51 -13.52
N VAL A 343 -1.43 -27.04 -13.60
CA VAL A 343 -2.55 -26.55 -14.42
C VAL A 343 -3.37 -25.54 -13.62
N ASP A 344 -3.49 -24.32 -14.13
CA ASP A 344 -4.35 -23.29 -13.55
C ASP A 344 -5.81 -23.53 -13.97
N VAL A 345 -6.70 -23.64 -12.98
CA VAL A 345 -8.14 -23.92 -13.17
C VAL A 345 -8.94 -22.92 -12.34
N ALA A 346 -10.00 -22.35 -12.93
CA ALA A 346 -10.94 -21.53 -12.18
C ALA A 346 -12.39 -21.74 -12.63
N SER A 347 -13.32 -21.71 -11.69
CA SER A 347 -14.76 -21.58 -11.92
C SER A 347 -15.32 -20.45 -11.06
N PHE A 348 -16.26 -19.69 -11.58
CA PHE A 348 -16.82 -18.54 -10.86
C PHE A 348 -18.30 -18.33 -11.19
N GLY A 349 -19.03 -17.73 -10.25
CA GLY A 349 -20.45 -17.44 -10.43
C GLY A 349 -21.31 -18.70 -10.61
N ASP A 350 -22.34 -18.60 -11.43
CA ASP A 350 -23.19 -19.71 -11.86
C ASP A 350 -22.61 -20.39 -13.12
N PHE A 351 -21.47 -21.06 -12.95
CA PHE A 351 -20.67 -21.68 -14.02
C PHE A 351 -21.35 -22.88 -14.71
N PHE A 352 -22.54 -23.29 -14.27
CA PHE A 352 -23.39 -24.28 -14.95
C PHE A 352 -24.78 -23.74 -15.29
N ALA A 353 -24.99 -22.42 -15.31
CA ALA A 353 -26.30 -21.83 -15.63
C ALA A 353 -26.87 -22.26 -17.00
N ASP A 354 -26.00 -22.63 -17.95
CA ASP A 354 -26.39 -23.16 -19.26
C ASP A 354 -26.85 -24.63 -19.22
N ARG A 355 -26.46 -25.38 -18.19
CA ARG A 355 -26.86 -26.78 -17.96
C ARG A 355 -28.01 -26.91 -16.97
N ASP A 356 -27.90 -26.24 -15.84
CA ASP A 356 -28.79 -26.39 -14.68
C ASP A 356 -29.86 -25.28 -14.61
N GLY A 357 -29.79 -24.30 -15.51
CA GLY A 357 -30.57 -23.06 -15.45
C GLY A 357 -29.95 -22.03 -14.50
N PRO A 358 -30.14 -20.71 -14.76
CA PRO A 358 -29.60 -19.68 -13.88
C PRO A 358 -30.31 -19.69 -12.53
N GLN A 359 -29.55 -19.84 -11.46
CA GLN A 359 -30.06 -19.82 -10.09
C GLN A 359 -30.51 -18.42 -9.65
N TYR A 360 -30.00 -17.38 -10.34
CA TYR A 360 -30.35 -15.98 -10.12
C TYR A 360 -30.24 -15.20 -11.43
N LEU A 361 -31.15 -14.24 -11.61
CA LEU A 361 -31.14 -13.30 -12.73
C LEU A 361 -31.26 -11.86 -12.21
N PRO A 362 -30.62 -10.87 -12.85
CA PRO A 362 -30.82 -9.46 -12.53
C PRO A 362 -32.32 -9.09 -12.58
N PRO A 363 -32.83 -8.18 -11.72
CA PRO A 363 -34.27 -7.88 -11.64
C PRO A 363 -34.94 -7.50 -12.97
N LYS A 364 -34.20 -6.83 -13.86
CA LYS A 364 -34.67 -6.48 -15.22
C LYS A 364 -34.78 -7.72 -16.13
N ALA A 365 -33.84 -8.66 -16.05
CA ALA A 365 -33.85 -9.91 -16.80
C ALA A 365 -34.92 -10.88 -16.24
N ALA A 366 -35.07 -10.96 -14.92
CA ALA A 366 -36.09 -11.77 -14.25
C ALA A 366 -37.54 -11.36 -14.62
N ARG A 367 -37.80 -10.05 -14.82
CA ARG A 367 -39.10 -9.54 -15.31
C ARG A 367 -39.38 -9.93 -16.77
N LYS A 368 -38.35 -10.06 -17.60
CA LYS A 368 -38.48 -10.44 -19.01
C LYS A 368 -38.70 -11.95 -19.16
N ALA A 369 -38.00 -12.77 -18.36
CA ALA A 369 -38.19 -14.21 -18.29
C ALA A 369 -39.63 -14.58 -17.85
N LYS A 370 -40.19 -13.91 -16.83
CA LYS A 370 -41.58 -14.13 -16.38
C LYS A 370 -42.66 -13.80 -17.41
N LYS A 371 -42.36 -13.01 -18.46
CA LYS A 371 -43.32 -12.70 -19.53
C LYS A 371 -43.39 -13.78 -20.62
N GLY A 372 -42.43 -14.71 -20.66
CA GLY A 372 -42.39 -15.80 -21.64
C GLY A 372 -43.01 -17.12 -21.14
N ASP A 373 -43.37 -17.20 -19.87
CA ASP A 373 -43.70 -18.46 -19.18
C ASP A 373 -45.22 -18.76 -19.11
N GLU A 374 -46.05 -18.01 -19.85
CA GLU A 374 -47.51 -18.25 -19.94
C GLU A 374 -47.92 -19.23 -21.05
N GLN A 375 -46.97 -19.91 -21.70
CA GLN A 375 -47.26 -20.92 -22.72
C GLN A 375 -46.54 -22.26 -22.48
N SER A 376 -47.37 -23.30 -22.32
CA SER A 376 -47.12 -24.74 -22.48
C SER A 376 -46.53 -25.56 -21.31
N THR A 377 -47.35 -25.75 -20.27
CA THR A 377 -47.23 -26.87 -19.31
C THR A 377 -47.52 -28.26 -19.91
N LEU A 378 -47.73 -28.37 -21.23
CA LEU A 378 -48.01 -29.63 -21.94
C LEU A 378 -46.86 -30.12 -22.85
N GLU A 379 -45.89 -29.28 -23.23
CA GLU A 379 -44.79 -29.69 -24.14
C GLU A 379 -43.56 -30.27 -23.41
N THR A 380 -43.48 -30.06 -22.10
CA THR A 380 -42.32 -30.44 -21.26
C THR A 380 -42.20 -31.94 -21.00
N LEU A 381 -43.18 -32.74 -21.42
CA LEU A 381 -43.18 -34.21 -21.23
C LEU A 381 -42.61 -34.99 -22.43
N THR A 382 -42.43 -34.37 -23.60
CA THR A 382 -42.00 -35.08 -24.84
C THR A 382 -40.69 -34.59 -25.45
N ASN A 383 -40.26 -33.33 -25.21
CA ASN A 383 -39.14 -32.71 -25.97
C ASN A 383 -37.91 -32.30 -25.14
N GLY A 384 -37.80 -32.74 -23.88
CA GLY A 384 -36.68 -32.36 -23.01
C GLY A 384 -36.86 -30.96 -22.38
N LEU A 385 -35.96 -30.61 -21.46
CA LEU A 385 -36.00 -29.33 -20.74
C LEU A 385 -35.89 -28.17 -21.74
N PRO A 386 -36.75 -27.13 -21.64
CA PRO A 386 -36.60 -25.93 -22.46
C PRO A 386 -35.21 -25.32 -22.26
N PRO A 387 -34.59 -24.75 -23.31
CA PRO A 387 -33.25 -24.18 -23.20
C PRO A 387 -33.23 -23.09 -22.12
N ALA A 388 -32.22 -23.13 -21.25
CA ALA A 388 -32.04 -22.12 -20.21
C ALA A 388 -31.92 -20.72 -20.85
N PRO A 389 -32.50 -19.66 -20.25
CA PRO A 389 -32.53 -18.30 -20.80
C PRO A 389 -31.17 -17.59 -20.66
N VAL A 390 -30.11 -18.24 -21.13
CA VAL A 390 -28.70 -17.84 -21.02
C VAL A 390 -27.96 -18.23 -22.30
N LYS A 391 -26.82 -17.60 -22.56
CA LYS A 391 -25.92 -17.95 -23.67
C LYS A 391 -24.51 -18.18 -23.16
N ALA A 392 -23.93 -19.32 -23.53
CA ALA A 392 -22.52 -19.60 -23.27
C ALA A 392 -21.66 -19.15 -24.46
N LEU A 393 -20.55 -18.50 -24.16
CA LEU A 393 -19.50 -18.19 -25.11
C LEU A 393 -18.23 -18.94 -24.71
N THR A 394 -17.63 -19.65 -25.66
CA THR A 394 -16.47 -20.50 -25.43
C THR A 394 -15.31 -20.07 -26.32
N TYR A 395 -14.13 -19.95 -25.72
CA TYR A 395 -12.84 -19.78 -26.39
C TYR A 395 -11.94 -20.97 -26.04
N ARG A 396 -11.37 -21.61 -27.06
CA ARG A 396 -10.50 -22.78 -26.90
C ARG A 396 -9.28 -22.62 -27.80
N ASP A 397 -8.11 -22.56 -27.18
CA ASP A 397 -6.81 -22.59 -27.83
C ASP A 397 -6.08 -23.89 -27.44
N PRO A 398 -6.10 -24.92 -28.31
CA PRO A 398 -5.45 -26.19 -28.04
C PRO A 398 -3.91 -26.12 -28.13
N PHE A 399 -3.33 -25.06 -28.71
CA PHE A 399 -1.87 -24.92 -28.82
C PHE A 399 -1.27 -24.29 -27.57
N GLN A 400 -1.99 -23.36 -26.95
CA GLN A 400 -1.58 -22.72 -25.70
C GLN A 400 -2.12 -23.42 -24.45
N ASN A 401 -2.87 -24.50 -24.62
CA ASN A 401 -3.59 -25.16 -23.53
C ASN A 401 -4.47 -24.16 -22.73
N VAL A 402 -5.20 -23.28 -23.44
CA VAL A 402 -6.17 -22.34 -22.85
C VAL A 402 -7.62 -22.70 -23.21
N TYR A 403 -8.50 -22.72 -22.22
CA TYR A 403 -9.95 -22.83 -22.39
C TYR A 403 -10.66 -21.80 -21.52
N LYS A 404 -11.62 -21.07 -22.07
CA LYS A 404 -12.49 -20.14 -21.34
C LYS A 404 -13.93 -20.37 -21.79
N LYS A 405 -14.86 -20.48 -20.84
CA LYS A 405 -16.31 -20.52 -21.12
C LYS A 405 -17.03 -19.60 -20.17
N TYR A 406 -17.65 -18.55 -20.71
CA TYR A 406 -18.38 -17.53 -19.95
C TYR A 406 -19.86 -17.60 -20.29
N ILE A 407 -20.72 -17.50 -19.27
CA ILE A 407 -22.17 -17.63 -19.41
C ILE A 407 -22.83 -16.28 -19.14
N PHE A 408 -23.65 -15.84 -20.09
CA PHE A 408 -24.29 -14.54 -20.09
C PHE A 408 -25.81 -14.66 -20.11
N THR A 409 -26.52 -13.58 -19.77
CA THR A 409 -27.94 -13.42 -20.10
C THR A 409 -28.17 -13.47 -21.63
N GLU A 410 -29.39 -13.77 -22.08
CA GLU A 410 -29.71 -13.87 -23.53
C GLU A 410 -29.31 -12.65 -24.37
N ASP A 411 -29.36 -11.46 -23.77
CA ASP A 411 -28.99 -10.18 -24.37
C ASP A 411 -27.48 -9.88 -24.30
N GLY A 412 -26.69 -10.74 -23.66
CA GLY A 412 -25.25 -10.59 -23.50
C GLY A 412 -24.83 -9.48 -22.53
N LYS A 413 -25.77 -8.88 -21.80
CA LYS A 413 -25.53 -7.70 -20.96
C LYS A 413 -24.97 -8.01 -19.58
N TYR A 414 -25.20 -9.21 -19.06
CA TYR A 414 -24.74 -9.59 -17.73
C TYR A 414 -24.00 -10.91 -17.79
N LEU A 415 -22.82 -10.96 -17.15
CA LEU A 415 -22.07 -12.19 -16.92
C LEU A 415 -22.65 -12.88 -15.66
N LEU A 416 -23.05 -14.14 -15.80
CA LEU A 416 -23.64 -14.95 -14.73
C LEU A 416 -22.62 -15.88 -14.09
N GLY A 417 -21.61 -16.30 -14.84
CA GLY A 417 -20.55 -17.20 -14.36
C GLY A 417 -19.65 -17.67 -15.48
N GLY A 418 -18.72 -18.56 -15.16
CA GLY A 418 -17.85 -19.16 -16.16
C GLY A 418 -16.75 -20.03 -15.58
N MET A 419 -15.97 -20.63 -16.48
CA MET A 419 -14.84 -21.50 -16.17
C MET A 419 -13.65 -21.19 -17.08
N MET A 420 -12.43 -21.39 -16.56
CA MET A 420 -11.15 -21.07 -17.20
C MET A 420 -10.11 -22.16 -16.91
N ILE A 421 -9.33 -22.55 -17.91
CA ILE A 421 -8.21 -23.49 -17.86
C ILE A 421 -6.99 -22.85 -18.54
N GLY A 422 -5.81 -23.00 -17.92
CA GLY A 422 -4.54 -22.47 -18.42
C GLY A 422 -4.37 -20.98 -18.12
N ASP A 423 -5.18 -20.12 -18.74
CA ASP A 423 -5.18 -18.67 -18.47
C ASP A 423 -6.34 -18.28 -17.55
N THR A 424 -6.03 -18.11 -16.26
CA THR A 424 -6.99 -17.74 -15.20
C THR A 424 -6.74 -16.32 -14.65
N LYS A 425 -5.98 -15.47 -15.36
CA LYS A 425 -5.63 -14.12 -14.90
C LYS A 425 -6.87 -13.24 -14.69
N ASP A 426 -7.84 -13.35 -15.58
CA ASP A 426 -9.09 -12.59 -15.54
C ASP A 426 -10.00 -12.93 -14.34
N TYR A 427 -9.76 -14.05 -13.63
CA TYR A 427 -10.58 -14.51 -12.51
C TYR A 427 -10.90 -13.40 -11.50
N ILE A 428 -9.87 -12.65 -11.08
CA ILE A 428 -9.99 -11.59 -10.06
C ILE A 428 -10.90 -10.46 -10.54
N LYS A 429 -10.89 -10.18 -11.84
CA LYS A 429 -11.72 -9.15 -12.48
C LYS A 429 -13.16 -9.61 -12.66
N LEU A 430 -13.39 -10.87 -13.01
CA LEU A 430 -14.71 -11.40 -13.36
C LEU A 430 -15.60 -11.71 -12.14
N VAL A 431 -15.02 -12.16 -11.02
CA VAL A 431 -15.78 -12.49 -9.80
C VAL A 431 -16.60 -11.29 -9.29
N PRO A 432 -16.04 -10.07 -9.14
CA PRO A 432 -16.82 -8.90 -8.74
C PRO A 432 -17.92 -8.50 -9.74
N ILE A 433 -17.71 -8.69 -11.04
CA ILE A 433 -18.70 -8.37 -12.09
C ILE A 433 -19.94 -9.26 -11.91
N VAL A 434 -19.73 -10.55 -11.70
CA VAL A 434 -20.82 -11.50 -11.44
C VAL A 434 -21.49 -11.23 -10.10
N LYS A 435 -20.70 -11.09 -9.03
CA LYS A 435 -21.21 -10.91 -7.66
C LYS A 435 -22.08 -9.66 -7.53
N ASN A 436 -21.73 -8.58 -8.22
CA ASN A 436 -22.47 -7.33 -8.21
C ASN A 436 -23.56 -7.26 -9.29
N MET A 437 -23.69 -8.28 -10.15
CA MET A 437 -24.55 -8.27 -11.34
C MET A 437 -24.38 -6.98 -12.16
N LYS A 438 -23.13 -6.60 -12.42
CA LYS A 438 -22.80 -5.38 -13.18
C LYS A 438 -23.14 -5.59 -14.65
N GLU A 439 -23.82 -4.62 -15.26
CA GLU A 439 -24.04 -4.59 -16.71
C GLU A 439 -22.70 -4.39 -17.43
N LEU A 440 -22.43 -5.21 -18.44
CA LEU A 440 -21.21 -5.15 -19.24
C LEU A 440 -21.26 -3.95 -20.19
N ASP A 441 -20.18 -3.18 -20.21
CA ASP A 441 -19.91 -2.05 -21.09
C ASP A 441 -19.27 -2.48 -22.43
N MET A 442 -18.92 -3.76 -22.56
CA MET A 442 -18.29 -4.36 -23.74
C MET A 442 -19.03 -5.63 -24.18
N PRO A 443 -18.96 -5.99 -25.47
CA PRO A 443 -19.58 -7.22 -25.94
C PRO A 443 -18.91 -8.47 -25.35
N PRO A 444 -19.66 -9.57 -25.14
CA PRO A 444 -19.12 -10.84 -24.62
C PRO A 444 -17.87 -11.38 -25.34
N SER A 445 -17.77 -11.18 -26.66
CA SER A 445 -16.62 -11.59 -27.48
C SER A 445 -15.32 -10.86 -27.13
N GLN A 446 -15.40 -9.59 -26.76
CA GLN A 446 -14.24 -8.81 -26.33
C GLN A 446 -13.82 -9.19 -24.92
N LEU A 447 -14.78 -9.52 -24.05
CA LEU A 447 -14.52 -9.93 -22.68
C LEU A 447 -13.80 -11.28 -22.61
N ILE A 448 -14.14 -12.25 -23.46
CA ILE A 448 -13.58 -13.62 -23.40
C ILE A 448 -12.17 -13.75 -23.97
N LEU A 449 -11.86 -13.04 -25.07
CA LEU A 449 -10.57 -13.18 -25.75
C LEU A 449 -9.44 -12.47 -24.99
N GLY A 450 -9.77 -11.52 -24.12
CA GLY A 450 -8.83 -10.55 -23.59
C GLY A 450 -8.34 -9.65 -24.72
N ALA A 451 -8.47 -8.33 -24.58
CA ALA A 451 -7.81 -7.44 -25.52
C ALA A 451 -6.28 -7.62 -25.34
N LYS A 452 -5.62 -8.40 -26.20
CA LYS A 452 -4.16 -8.56 -26.18
C LYS A 452 -3.49 -7.19 -26.35
N LYS A 453 -2.92 -6.68 -25.27
CA LYS A 453 -1.81 -5.73 -25.29
C LYS A 453 -0.74 -6.24 -24.33
N ASP A 454 0.46 -6.45 -24.86
CA ASP A 454 1.63 -6.85 -24.09
C ASP A 454 2.00 -5.78 -23.06
N GLY A 455 2.27 -6.21 -21.81
CA GLY A 455 2.85 -5.37 -20.75
C GLY A 455 1.88 -4.87 -19.66
N GLU A 456 1.15 -5.76 -18.99
CA GLU A 456 0.18 -5.37 -17.96
C GLU A 456 0.44 -6.03 -16.60
N ASP A 457 1.12 -5.25 -15.76
CA ASP A 457 0.72 -4.98 -14.37
C ASP A 457 0.84 -3.46 -14.13
N GLU A 458 0.42 -2.65 -15.11
CA GLU A 458 0.58 -1.19 -15.07
C GLU A 458 -0.57 -0.43 -15.76
N GLY A 459 -1.45 0.14 -14.92
CA GLY A 459 -2.34 1.27 -15.21
C GLY A 459 -3.55 1.03 -16.13
N ASP A 460 -3.48 0.07 -17.05
CA ASP A 460 -4.54 -0.16 -18.05
C ASP A 460 -5.64 -1.13 -17.57
N ASP A 461 -5.33 -2.01 -16.61
CA ASP A 461 -6.31 -2.90 -15.96
C ASP A 461 -7.35 -2.18 -15.10
N LEU A 462 -7.13 -0.89 -14.84
CA LEU A 462 -8.04 -0.07 -14.08
C LEU A 462 -9.24 0.28 -14.97
N THR A 463 -10.45 0.09 -14.45
CA THR A 463 -11.68 0.52 -15.12
C THR A 463 -11.73 2.05 -15.19
N ASP A 464 -12.46 2.61 -16.15
CA ASP A 464 -12.53 4.08 -16.32
C ASP A 464 -13.09 4.79 -15.07
N ASP A 465 -13.92 4.13 -14.27
CA ASP A 465 -14.42 4.62 -12.97
C ASP A 465 -13.41 4.51 -11.82
N THR A 466 -12.24 3.89 -12.03
CA THR A 466 -11.21 3.77 -10.99
C THR A 466 -10.66 5.13 -10.63
N GLN A 467 -10.79 5.52 -9.36
CA GLN A 467 -10.22 6.74 -8.83
C GLN A 467 -8.68 6.68 -8.81
N ILE A 468 -8.04 7.49 -9.66
CA ILE A 468 -6.58 7.59 -9.75
C ILE A 468 -6.02 8.71 -8.87
N CYS A 469 -6.80 9.77 -8.61
CA CYS A 469 -6.40 10.88 -7.76
C CYS A 469 -7.43 11.10 -6.65
N SER A 470 -7.11 10.68 -5.43
CA SER A 470 -8.01 10.89 -4.28
C SER A 470 -8.09 12.35 -3.80
N CYS A 471 -7.10 13.19 -4.11
CA CYS A 471 -7.12 14.61 -3.71
C CYS A 471 -8.17 15.43 -4.46
N HIS A 472 -8.40 15.09 -5.73
CA HIS A 472 -9.28 15.85 -6.63
C HIS A 472 -10.37 14.97 -7.25
N ASN A 473 -10.54 13.75 -6.71
CA ASN A 473 -11.52 12.77 -7.15
C ASN A 473 -11.49 12.45 -8.66
N VAL A 474 -10.29 12.38 -9.24
CA VAL A 474 -10.09 12.11 -10.68
C VAL A 474 -10.04 10.62 -10.92
N THR A 475 -10.75 10.15 -11.94
CA THR A 475 -10.77 8.75 -12.39
C THR A 475 -9.84 8.50 -13.58
N LYS A 476 -9.57 7.22 -13.90
CA LYS A 476 -8.83 6.85 -15.12
C LYS A 476 -9.53 7.40 -16.37
N GLY A 477 -10.85 7.28 -16.43
CA GLY A 477 -11.69 7.73 -17.53
C GLY A 477 -11.55 9.23 -17.77
N ASP A 478 -11.48 10.04 -16.71
CA ASP A 478 -11.29 11.49 -16.84
C ASP A 478 -9.98 11.83 -17.57
N VAL A 479 -8.89 11.10 -17.27
CA VAL A 479 -7.60 11.30 -17.95
C VAL A 479 -7.63 10.76 -19.38
N VAL A 480 -8.15 9.56 -19.58
CA VAL A 480 -8.21 8.93 -20.91
C VAL A 480 -9.07 9.75 -21.88
N ASN A 481 -10.24 10.21 -21.43
CA ASN A 481 -11.16 11.00 -22.24
C ASN A 481 -10.55 12.35 -22.61
N SER A 482 -9.96 13.07 -21.64
CA SER A 482 -9.29 14.34 -21.88
C SER A 482 -8.10 14.25 -22.85
N VAL A 483 -7.50 13.07 -22.99
CA VAL A 483 -6.41 12.84 -23.95
C VAL A 483 -6.98 12.48 -25.33
N LYS A 484 -7.98 11.59 -25.38
CA LYS A 484 -8.61 11.13 -26.63
C LYS A 484 -9.39 12.21 -27.37
N ASP A 485 -10.06 13.10 -26.64
CA ASP A 485 -10.79 14.24 -27.22
C ASP A 485 -9.86 15.39 -27.68
N GLY A 486 -8.56 15.25 -27.41
CA GLY A 486 -7.53 16.22 -27.79
C GLY A 486 -7.42 17.44 -26.87
N THR A 487 -8.17 17.47 -25.76
CA THR A 487 -8.12 18.53 -24.76
C THR A 487 -6.75 18.60 -24.08
N CYS A 488 -6.10 17.45 -23.86
CA CYS A 488 -4.85 17.32 -23.11
C CYS A 488 -3.85 16.46 -23.90
N LYS A 489 -2.88 17.10 -24.56
CA LYS A 489 -1.82 16.50 -25.40
C LYS A 489 -0.49 16.36 -24.67
N THR A 490 -0.40 16.87 -23.44
CA THR A 490 0.77 16.79 -22.56
C THR A 490 0.35 16.47 -21.11
N ILE A 491 1.26 15.92 -20.31
CA ILE A 491 1.05 15.72 -18.85
C ILE A 491 0.69 17.04 -18.14
N GLY A 492 1.26 18.17 -18.58
CA GLY A 492 0.97 19.48 -18.03
C GLY A 492 -0.49 19.88 -18.23
N GLU A 493 -1.02 19.63 -19.43
CA GLU A 493 -2.43 19.85 -19.74
C GLU A 493 -3.32 18.89 -18.97
N VAL A 494 -2.95 17.61 -18.82
CA VAL A 494 -3.68 16.64 -17.96
C VAL A 494 -3.85 17.17 -16.53
N LYS A 495 -2.80 17.74 -15.94
CA LYS A 495 -2.88 18.39 -14.62
C LYS A 495 -3.83 19.59 -14.61
N SER A 496 -3.85 20.37 -15.69
CA SER A 496 -4.70 21.56 -15.80
C SER A 496 -6.17 21.19 -15.96
N CYS A 497 -6.48 20.25 -16.87
CA CYS A 497 -7.84 19.84 -17.22
C CYS A 497 -8.49 18.96 -16.15
N THR A 498 -7.73 18.00 -15.60
CA THR A 498 -8.29 17.05 -14.63
C THR A 498 -8.00 17.40 -13.17
N LYS A 499 -7.07 18.33 -12.90
CA LYS A 499 -6.50 18.60 -11.57
C LYS A 499 -5.70 17.43 -10.97
N ALA A 500 -5.57 16.28 -11.64
CA ALA A 500 -4.80 15.14 -11.14
C ALA A 500 -3.34 15.54 -10.88
N GLY A 501 -2.82 15.21 -9.70
CA GLY A 501 -1.45 15.52 -9.31
C GLY A 501 -1.19 16.95 -8.83
N THR A 502 -2.19 17.83 -8.86
CA THR A 502 -2.09 19.22 -8.37
C THR A 502 -2.32 19.36 -6.85
N GLY A 503 -2.62 18.24 -6.17
CA GLY A 503 -2.76 18.13 -4.71
C GLY A 503 -1.50 17.56 -4.05
N CYS A 504 -1.54 16.30 -3.57
CA CYS A 504 -0.39 15.65 -2.94
C CYS A 504 0.67 15.09 -3.90
N GLY A 505 0.40 15.09 -5.21
CA GLY A 505 1.28 14.54 -6.25
C GLY A 505 1.42 13.01 -6.28
N GLY A 506 0.84 12.28 -5.33
CA GLY A 506 1.02 10.82 -5.19
C GLY A 506 0.49 9.98 -6.36
N CYS A 507 -0.48 10.50 -7.11
CA CYS A 507 -1.05 9.85 -8.29
C CYS A 507 -0.24 10.07 -9.57
N MET A 508 0.76 10.96 -9.57
CA MET A 508 1.48 11.38 -10.78
C MET A 508 2.10 10.23 -11.57
N PRO A 509 2.76 9.23 -10.95
CA PRO A 509 3.29 8.10 -11.71
C PRO A 509 2.21 7.37 -12.50
N LEU A 510 1.05 7.13 -11.88
CA LEU A 510 -0.07 6.43 -12.50
C LEU A 510 -0.73 7.27 -13.60
N VAL A 511 -0.93 8.58 -13.37
CA VAL A 511 -1.42 9.52 -14.39
C VAL A 511 -0.49 9.56 -15.60
N THR A 512 0.83 9.55 -15.38
CA THR A 512 1.83 9.53 -16.45
C THR A 512 1.79 8.24 -17.25
N THR A 513 1.69 7.09 -16.59
CA THR A 513 1.52 5.79 -17.27
C THR A 513 0.24 5.76 -18.12
N ILE A 514 -0.91 6.19 -17.57
CA ILE A 514 -2.19 6.22 -18.28
C ILE A 514 -2.12 7.16 -19.49
N PHE A 515 -1.57 8.37 -19.31
CA PHE A 515 -1.40 9.35 -20.39
C PHE A 515 -0.53 8.80 -21.53
N ASN A 516 0.66 8.29 -21.20
CA ASN A 516 1.60 7.75 -22.18
C ASN A 516 0.99 6.57 -22.95
N LYS A 517 0.39 5.60 -22.26
CA LYS A 517 -0.29 4.47 -22.93
C LYS A 517 -1.48 4.93 -23.79
N THR A 518 -2.25 5.93 -23.34
CA THR A 518 -3.35 6.50 -24.14
C THR A 518 -2.81 7.16 -25.41
N MET A 519 -1.74 7.94 -25.32
CA MET A 519 -1.07 8.56 -26.48
C MET A 519 -0.54 7.50 -27.46
N LEU A 520 0.14 6.45 -26.98
CA LEU A 520 0.55 5.29 -27.80
C LEU A 520 -0.64 4.63 -28.49
N SER A 521 -1.76 4.45 -27.78
CA SER A 521 -2.96 3.83 -28.33
C SER A 521 -3.64 4.66 -29.43
N MET A 522 -3.40 5.97 -29.43
CA MET A 522 -3.84 6.91 -30.47
C MET A 522 -2.87 6.99 -31.65
N GLY A 523 -1.82 6.17 -31.66
CA GLY A 523 -0.79 6.15 -32.71
C GLY A 523 0.27 7.24 -32.56
N ASN A 524 0.34 7.92 -31.40
CA ASN A 524 1.36 8.92 -31.12
C ASN A 524 2.62 8.26 -30.53
N GLU A 525 3.80 8.71 -30.95
CA GLU A 525 5.08 8.28 -30.41
C GLU A 525 5.27 8.82 -28.98
N VAL A 526 5.41 7.94 -27.99
CA VAL A 526 5.71 8.35 -26.60
C VAL A 526 7.21 8.53 -26.44
N LYS A 527 7.61 9.80 -26.40
CA LYS A 527 8.97 10.23 -26.18
C LYS A 527 9.26 10.30 -24.68
N ASN A 528 10.27 9.56 -24.19
CA ASN A 528 10.67 9.54 -22.77
C ASN A 528 11.53 10.77 -22.39
N TYR A 529 11.00 11.95 -22.70
CA TYR A 529 11.66 13.23 -22.51
C TYR A 529 11.41 13.76 -21.10
N LEU A 530 12.40 14.43 -20.51
CA LEU A 530 12.29 14.98 -19.16
C LEU A 530 11.14 16.01 -19.04
N CYS A 531 11.10 16.96 -19.98
CA CYS A 531 10.07 17.97 -20.14
C CYS A 531 10.22 18.60 -21.55
N ALA A 532 9.41 19.62 -21.86
CA ALA A 532 9.48 20.31 -23.14
C ALA A 532 10.89 20.88 -23.45
N HIS A 533 11.68 21.22 -22.43
CA HIS A 533 13.04 21.78 -22.58
C HIS A 533 14.12 20.78 -22.99
N PHE A 534 13.88 19.46 -22.90
CA PHE A 534 14.91 18.45 -23.18
C PHE A 534 14.33 17.25 -23.93
N ASN A 535 14.93 16.87 -25.05
CA ASN A 535 14.62 15.64 -25.78
C ASN A 535 15.35 14.39 -25.23
N TYR A 536 15.68 14.41 -23.94
CA TYR A 536 16.49 13.40 -23.27
C TYR A 536 15.81 12.92 -21.99
N SER A 537 16.03 11.65 -21.63
CA SER A 537 15.63 11.14 -20.32
C SER A 537 16.54 11.67 -19.21
N ARG A 538 16.19 11.45 -17.93
CA ARG A 538 17.10 11.78 -16.82
C ARG A 538 18.44 11.04 -16.96
N ALA A 539 18.41 9.75 -17.29
CA ALA A 539 19.61 8.92 -17.39
C ALA A 539 20.55 9.43 -18.49
N ASP A 540 19.99 9.83 -19.64
CA ASP A 540 20.76 10.44 -20.73
C ASP A 540 21.39 11.76 -20.29
N LEU A 541 20.61 12.63 -19.63
CA LEU A 541 21.11 13.90 -19.11
C LEU A 541 22.20 13.70 -18.05
N TYR A 542 22.07 12.71 -17.18
CA TYR A 542 23.12 12.35 -16.23
C TYR A 542 24.43 12.02 -16.96
N ASN A 543 24.37 11.18 -18.00
CA ASN A 543 25.54 10.80 -18.78
C ASN A 543 26.14 11.98 -19.56
N ILE A 544 25.31 12.83 -20.17
CA ILE A 544 25.77 14.04 -20.87
C ILE A 544 26.53 14.95 -19.90
N VAL A 545 25.94 15.23 -18.74
CA VAL A 545 26.55 16.10 -17.70
C VAL A 545 27.86 15.50 -17.19
N LEU A 546 27.87 14.19 -16.90
CA LEU A 546 29.07 13.49 -16.43
C LEU A 546 30.21 13.55 -17.46
N VAL A 547 29.93 13.17 -18.72
CA VAL A 547 30.94 13.06 -19.77
C VAL A 547 31.47 14.42 -20.19
N LYS A 548 30.59 15.41 -20.37
CA LYS A 548 30.98 16.78 -20.76
C LYS A 548 31.45 17.62 -19.56
N ARG A 549 31.33 17.12 -18.33
CA ARG A 549 31.69 17.82 -17.08
C ARG A 549 31.00 19.19 -16.94
N LEU A 550 29.78 19.34 -17.46
CA LEU A 550 28.97 20.56 -17.35
C LEU A 550 28.66 20.83 -15.88
N GLN A 551 28.59 22.06 -15.39
CA GLN A 551 28.40 22.39 -13.97
C GLN A 551 27.27 23.39 -13.70
N THR A 552 26.70 24.02 -14.73
CA THR A 552 25.63 25.00 -14.59
C THR A 552 24.42 24.65 -15.46
N LEU A 553 23.23 25.15 -15.10
CA LEU A 553 22.04 24.93 -15.93
C LEU A 553 22.20 25.54 -17.33
N GLU A 554 22.87 26.68 -17.44
CA GLU A 554 23.13 27.34 -18.72
C GLU A 554 23.95 26.44 -19.66
N GLU A 555 25.01 25.82 -19.14
CA GLU A 555 25.80 24.85 -19.91
C GLU A 555 24.97 23.64 -20.33
N VAL A 556 24.11 23.12 -19.44
CA VAL A 556 23.22 21.99 -19.77
C VAL A 556 22.18 22.38 -20.83
N MET A 557 21.60 23.58 -20.75
CA MET A 557 20.66 24.08 -21.76
C MET A 557 21.34 24.28 -23.11
N ARG A 558 22.55 24.84 -23.14
CA ARG A 558 23.32 25.03 -24.37
C ARG A 558 23.68 23.72 -25.05
N GLU A 559 24.06 22.70 -24.28
CA GLU A 559 24.60 21.45 -24.81
C GLU A 559 23.54 20.37 -25.08
N ALA A 560 22.40 20.43 -24.39
CA ALA A 560 21.37 19.38 -24.44
C ALA A 560 19.93 19.90 -24.44
N GLY A 561 19.71 21.20 -24.25
CA GLY A 561 18.39 21.82 -24.23
C GLY A 561 17.84 22.09 -25.63
N ASN A 562 16.52 22.10 -25.74
CA ASN A 562 15.80 22.46 -26.97
C ASN A 562 15.87 23.97 -27.27
N ASP A 563 16.10 24.80 -26.24
CA ASP A 563 16.43 26.22 -26.33
C ASP A 563 17.65 26.50 -25.44
N PRO A 564 18.82 26.84 -26.02
CA PRO A 564 20.06 27.15 -25.30
C PRO A 564 19.93 28.25 -24.27
N THR A 565 18.93 29.12 -24.46
CA THR A 565 18.70 30.31 -23.65
C THR A 565 17.45 30.18 -22.79
N SER A 566 16.94 28.98 -22.53
CA SER A 566 15.77 28.82 -21.66
C SER A 566 16.14 28.89 -20.17
N LEU A 567 15.26 29.45 -19.34
CA LEU A 567 15.39 29.29 -17.88
C LEU A 567 15.05 27.87 -17.41
N GLY A 568 14.36 27.06 -18.22
CA GLY A 568 13.81 25.77 -17.79
C GLY A 568 12.51 25.93 -16.96
N CYS A 569 12.09 24.86 -16.30
CA CYS A 569 10.84 24.80 -15.54
C CYS A 569 10.97 24.06 -14.21
N GLU A 570 9.85 23.93 -13.50
CA GLU A 570 9.74 23.24 -12.21
C GLU A 570 10.03 21.74 -12.28
N ALA A 571 10.09 21.15 -13.48
CA ALA A 571 10.46 19.75 -13.67
C ALA A 571 11.97 19.56 -13.90
N CYS A 572 12.57 20.32 -14.82
CA CYS A 572 13.98 20.09 -15.18
C CYS A 572 14.96 20.71 -14.19
N LYS A 573 14.68 21.90 -13.61
CA LYS A 573 15.55 22.54 -12.63
C LYS A 573 15.93 21.63 -11.44
N PRO A 574 14.97 21.08 -10.68
CA PRO A 574 15.32 20.19 -9.57
C PRO A 574 15.95 18.88 -10.04
N THR A 575 15.63 18.41 -11.24
CA THR A 575 16.25 17.21 -11.82
C THR A 575 17.74 17.44 -12.11
N ILE A 576 18.08 18.55 -12.76
CA ILE A 576 19.47 18.95 -13.02
C ILE A 576 20.21 19.24 -11.71
N GLY A 577 19.58 19.94 -10.77
CA GLY A 577 20.15 20.16 -9.43
C GLY A 577 20.44 18.85 -8.68
N SER A 578 19.57 17.85 -8.81
CA SER A 578 19.80 16.50 -8.26
C SER A 578 20.96 15.77 -8.95
N ILE A 579 21.09 15.87 -10.28
CA ILE A 579 22.21 15.30 -11.03
C ILE A 579 23.53 15.93 -10.57
N PHE A 580 23.58 17.26 -10.49
CA PHE A 580 24.76 18.01 -10.03
C PHE A 580 25.18 17.61 -8.62
N ALA A 581 24.23 17.53 -7.69
CA ALA A 581 24.52 17.12 -6.32
C ALA A 581 24.97 15.66 -6.22
N SER A 582 24.50 14.78 -7.12
CA SER A 582 24.92 13.37 -7.17
C SER A 582 26.25 13.16 -7.91
N LEU A 583 26.80 14.19 -8.54
CA LEU A 583 28.06 14.14 -9.30
C LEU A 583 29.21 14.89 -8.62
N TRP A 584 28.92 16.05 -8.01
CA TRP A 584 29.96 16.90 -7.43
C TRP A 584 29.70 17.30 -5.98
N ASN A 585 28.56 16.91 -5.41
CA ASN A 585 28.22 17.13 -4.00
C ASN A 585 28.56 18.56 -3.51
N ARG A 586 28.09 19.59 -4.21
CA ARG A 586 28.27 21.00 -3.81
C ARG A 586 27.18 21.44 -2.84
N HIS A 587 27.43 22.52 -2.10
CA HIS A 587 26.44 23.08 -1.21
C HIS A 587 25.22 23.58 -2.00
N VAL A 588 24.03 23.02 -1.72
CA VAL A 588 22.83 23.25 -2.54
C VAL A 588 22.32 24.70 -2.49
N MET A 589 22.74 25.48 -1.48
CA MET A 589 22.46 26.92 -1.38
C MET A 589 23.49 27.83 -2.05
N ASP A 590 24.54 27.27 -2.66
CA ASP A 590 25.51 28.03 -3.46
C ASP A 590 24.80 28.73 -4.62
N LYS A 591 25.30 29.90 -5.03
CA LYS A 591 24.68 30.75 -6.06
C LYS A 591 24.25 30.00 -7.34
N PRO A 592 25.09 29.14 -7.98
CA PRO A 592 24.67 28.43 -9.19
C PRO A 592 23.63 27.31 -8.94
N MET A 593 23.55 26.78 -7.71
CA MET A 593 22.69 25.64 -7.37
C MET A 593 21.36 26.06 -6.75
N HIS A 594 21.33 27.17 -6.01
CA HIS A 594 20.18 27.57 -5.19
C HIS A 594 18.92 27.83 -6.01
N GLY A 595 19.07 28.40 -7.21
CA GLY A 595 17.97 28.60 -8.16
C GLY A 595 17.39 27.28 -8.72
N LEU A 596 18.07 26.16 -8.55
CA LEU A 596 17.59 24.84 -8.98
C LEU A 596 16.80 24.12 -7.89
N GLN A 597 16.92 24.57 -6.64
CA GLN A 597 16.31 23.91 -5.49
C GLN A 597 14.86 24.36 -5.29
N GLU A 598 14.00 23.40 -4.99
CA GLU A 598 12.62 23.65 -4.59
C GLU A 598 12.41 23.45 -3.09
N THR A 599 11.35 24.07 -2.55
CA THR A 599 10.63 23.75 -1.30
C THR A 599 11.49 23.44 -0.08
N ASN A 600 12.11 22.25 -0.03
CA ASN A 600 12.86 21.74 1.10
C ASN A 600 14.36 22.07 1.04
N ASP A 601 15.02 21.75 -0.07
CA ASP A 601 16.47 21.95 -0.23
C ASP A 601 16.82 23.44 -0.35
N ARG A 602 15.85 24.29 -0.70
CA ARG A 602 16.01 25.75 -0.74
C ARG A 602 16.46 26.37 0.59
N PHE A 603 16.02 25.79 1.71
CA PHE A 603 16.30 26.26 3.07
C PHE A 603 16.77 25.14 4.01
N LEU A 604 17.30 24.05 3.44
CA LEU A 604 17.86 22.92 4.19
C LEU A 604 16.91 22.36 5.28
N GLY A 605 15.61 22.33 5.03
CA GLY A 605 14.61 21.93 6.03
C GLY A 605 13.29 21.50 5.39
N ASN A 606 12.58 20.51 5.98
CA ASN A 606 11.26 20.15 5.44
C ASN A 606 10.29 21.24 5.82
N ILE A 607 9.64 21.82 4.81
CA ILE A 607 8.63 22.83 5.05
C ILE A 607 7.36 22.21 5.67
N GLN A 608 6.77 22.90 6.63
CA GLN A 608 5.59 22.48 7.38
C GLN A 608 4.35 23.28 6.94
N ARG A 609 3.18 22.87 7.40
CA ARG A 609 1.88 23.43 6.95
C ARG A 609 1.72 24.94 7.12
N ASN A 610 2.49 25.57 8.00
CA ASN A 610 2.38 26.98 8.37
C ASN A 610 3.57 27.85 7.93
N GLY A 611 4.42 27.39 6.99
CA GLY A 611 5.63 28.15 6.64
C GLY A 611 6.86 27.86 7.49
N THR A 612 6.72 27.10 8.58
CA THR A 612 7.85 26.70 9.44
C THR A 612 8.58 25.47 8.89
N TYR A 613 9.66 25.08 9.55
CA TYR A 613 10.55 24.01 9.11
C TYR A 613 10.73 22.94 10.19
N SER A 614 11.08 21.73 9.76
CA SER A 614 11.54 20.67 10.66
C SER A 614 13.06 20.74 10.86
N VAL A 615 13.51 20.53 12.09
CA VAL A 615 14.92 20.36 12.45
C VAL A 615 15.09 18.92 12.94
N VAL A 616 15.97 18.18 12.27
CA VAL A 616 16.21 16.76 12.55
C VAL A 616 17.72 16.52 12.54
N PRO A 617 18.41 16.55 13.69
CA PRO A 617 19.82 16.23 13.75
C PRO A 617 20.07 14.75 13.48
N ARG A 618 21.28 14.41 13.02
CA ARG A 618 21.69 13.03 12.80
C ARG A 618 21.93 12.30 14.12
N VAL A 619 21.45 11.06 14.16
CA VAL A 619 21.63 10.10 15.26
C VAL A 619 21.92 8.75 14.61
N SER A 620 23.19 8.51 14.30
CA SER A 620 23.60 7.36 13.50
C SER A 620 23.26 6.04 14.22
N ALA A 621 22.63 5.12 13.49
CA ALA A 621 22.11 3.85 14.04
C ALA A 621 21.12 3.98 15.22
N GLY A 622 20.65 5.20 15.54
CA GLY A 622 19.83 5.47 16.73
C GLY A 622 20.62 5.62 18.04
N GLU A 623 21.95 5.70 17.98
CA GLU A 623 22.82 5.85 19.16
C GLU A 623 23.03 7.34 19.52
N ILE A 624 22.63 7.72 20.74
CA ILE A 624 22.70 9.12 21.23
C ILE A 624 23.25 9.19 22.65
N THR A 625 24.15 10.14 22.90
CA THR A 625 24.68 10.41 24.24
C THR A 625 23.69 11.23 25.08
N PRO A 626 23.75 11.16 26.42
CA PRO A 626 22.93 11.99 27.30
C PRO A 626 23.05 13.50 27.01
N ASP A 627 24.27 14.01 26.78
CA ASP A 627 24.49 15.43 26.52
C ASP A 627 23.83 15.91 25.21
N LYS A 628 23.92 15.11 24.15
CA LYS A 628 23.23 15.40 22.87
C LYS A 628 21.71 15.34 23.05
N LEU A 629 21.20 14.41 23.84
CA LEU A 629 19.77 14.33 24.15
C LEU A 629 19.28 15.56 24.94
N ILE A 630 20.07 16.05 25.90
CA ILE A 630 19.81 17.30 26.64
C ILE A 630 19.84 18.51 25.70
N ALA A 631 20.82 18.57 24.79
CA ALA A 631 20.92 19.66 23.81
C ALA A 631 19.67 19.76 22.92
N ILE A 632 19.16 18.63 22.40
CA ILE A 632 17.89 18.58 21.67
C ILE A 632 16.74 19.09 22.55
N GLY A 633 16.66 18.65 23.81
CA GLY A 633 15.62 19.10 24.75
C GLY A 633 15.65 20.61 25.01
N ASN A 634 16.85 21.17 25.19
CA ASN A 634 17.05 22.61 25.41
C ASN A 634 16.65 23.42 24.18
N VAL A 635 17.06 23.00 22.98
CA VAL A 635 16.65 23.62 21.72
C VAL A 635 15.14 23.57 21.56
N ALA A 636 14.53 22.39 21.69
CA ALA A 636 13.09 22.24 21.55
C ALA A 636 12.31 23.13 22.54
N SER A 637 12.77 23.23 23.78
CA SER A 637 12.17 24.11 24.79
C SER A 637 12.34 25.59 24.46
N LYS A 638 13.54 26.02 24.02
CA LYS A 638 13.84 27.44 23.73
C LYS A 638 12.96 28.01 22.61
N TYR A 639 12.73 27.24 21.56
CA TYR A 639 11.93 27.69 20.40
C TYR A 639 10.51 27.12 20.36
N ASN A 640 10.05 26.48 21.45
CA ASN A 640 8.72 25.89 21.57
C ASN A 640 8.39 24.92 20.40
N LEU A 641 9.34 24.03 20.09
CA LEU A 641 9.24 23.09 18.97
C LEU A 641 8.47 21.83 19.38
N TYR A 642 7.57 21.38 18.49
CA TYR A 642 6.91 20.09 18.65
C TYR A 642 7.94 18.96 18.46
N THR A 643 8.01 18.02 19.40
CA THR A 643 8.98 16.91 19.38
C THR A 643 8.31 15.56 19.11
N LYS A 644 8.98 14.72 18.31
CA LYS A 644 8.48 13.37 17.98
C LYS A 644 9.61 12.38 17.72
N ILE A 645 9.53 11.20 18.34
CA ILE A 645 10.40 10.06 18.00
C ILE A 645 9.88 9.42 16.70
N THR A 646 10.79 9.17 15.77
CA THR A 646 10.47 8.59 14.46
C THR A 646 10.82 7.11 14.36
N GLY A 647 10.21 6.42 13.40
CA GLY A 647 10.57 5.04 13.07
C GLY A 647 11.97 4.87 12.48
N GLY A 648 12.72 5.95 12.23
CA GLY A 648 14.14 5.92 11.86
C GLY A 648 15.08 6.09 13.06
N GLN A 649 14.58 5.94 14.29
CA GLN A 649 15.34 6.12 15.54
C GLN A 649 15.93 7.52 15.71
N ARG A 650 15.14 8.55 15.34
CA ARG A 650 15.53 9.97 15.49
C ARG A 650 14.47 10.77 16.22
N ILE A 651 14.86 11.95 16.70
CA ILE A 651 13.96 12.94 17.31
C ILE A 651 13.78 14.09 16.33
N ASP A 652 12.55 14.25 15.83
CA ASP A 652 12.17 15.37 14.99
C ASP A 652 11.68 16.54 15.85
N MET A 653 12.13 17.75 15.53
CA MET A 653 11.62 19.01 16.07
C MET A 653 10.89 19.78 14.96
N PHE A 654 9.64 20.15 15.15
CA PHE A 654 8.83 20.86 14.15
C PHE A 654 8.39 22.24 14.67
N GLY A 655 8.20 23.19 13.75
CA GLY A 655 7.73 24.54 14.10
C GLY A 655 8.82 25.60 14.05
N ALA A 656 10.04 25.28 13.60
CA ALA A 656 11.14 26.23 13.54
C ALA A 656 10.87 27.30 12.47
N LYS A 657 10.87 28.58 12.83
CA LYS A 657 10.67 29.67 11.87
C LYS A 657 11.92 29.82 11.00
N LYS A 658 11.76 30.37 9.79
CA LYS A 658 12.86 30.54 8.81
C LYS A 658 14.06 31.27 9.44
N GLN A 659 13.79 32.36 10.15
CA GLN A 659 14.77 33.20 10.82
C GLN A 659 15.45 32.57 12.04
N ASP A 660 14.82 31.55 12.65
CA ASP A 660 15.35 30.89 13.85
C ASP A 660 16.31 29.73 13.49
N LEU A 661 16.26 29.26 12.25
CA LEU A 661 16.98 28.05 11.82
C LEU A 661 18.49 28.11 12.06
N LEU A 662 19.12 29.26 11.78
CA LEU A 662 20.56 29.41 11.98
C LEU A 662 20.97 29.33 13.46
N ASP A 663 20.20 29.95 14.35
CA ASP A 663 20.48 29.91 15.80
C ASP A 663 20.22 28.51 16.37
N ILE A 664 19.14 27.85 15.92
CA ILE A 664 18.85 26.45 16.27
C ILE A 664 20.00 25.53 15.86
N TRP A 665 20.43 25.58 14.60
CA TRP A 665 21.49 24.71 14.11
C TRP A 665 22.85 25.07 14.71
N ARG A 666 23.11 26.34 15.03
CA ARG A 666 24.32 26.73 15.78
C ARG A 666 24.40 26.01 17.12
N MET A 667 23.32 26.02 17.90
CA MET A 667 23.26 25.30 19.18
C MET A 667 23.47 23.78 19.03
N LEU A 668 22.92 23.18 17.96
CA LEU A 668 23.08 21.74 17.71
C LEU A 668 24.50 21.38 17.25
N VAL A 669 25.11 22.19 16.38
CA VAL A 669 26.49 22.01 15.89
C VAL A 669 27.50 22.21 17.02
N GLU A 670 27.30 23.19 17.89
CA GLU A 670 28.10 23.39 19.11
C GLU A 670 28.02 22.18 20.06
N ALA A 671 26.88 21.49 20.09
CA ALA A 671 26.71 20.24 20.83
C ALA A 671 27.26 19.00 20.08
N GLY A 672 27.97 19.19 18.97
CA GLY A 672 28.57 18.12 18.16
C GLY A 672 27.54 17.27 17.40
N MET A 673 26.39 17.86 17.05
CA MET A 673 25.40 17.25 16.17
C MET A 673 25.52 17.80 14.75
N GLU A 674 25.13 17.01 13.76
CA GLU A 674 25.18 17.38 12.35
C GLU A 674 23.82 17.22 11.66
N SER A 675 23.70 17.71 10.43
CA SER A 675 22.47 17.58 9.64
C SER A 675 22.04 16.13 9.48
N GLY A 676 20.80 15.84 9.89
CA GLY A 676 20.16 14.58 9.59
C GLY A 676 19.78 14.41 8.12
N HIS A 677 19.84 15.48 7.31
CA HIS A 677 19.40 15.52 5.92
C HIS A 677 17.95 15.00 5.73
N ALA A 678 17.09 15.19 6.73
CA ALA A 678 15.72 14.68 6.70
C ALA A 678 14.85 15.36 5.62
N TYR A 679 15.29 16.51 5.09
CA TYR A 679 14.64 17.28 4.03
C TYR A 679 15.02 16.81 2.63
N ALA A 680 16.26 16.39 2.49
CA ALA A 680 16.91 16.01 1.25
C ALA A 680 16.33 14.72 0.63
N LYS A 681 16.59 14.59 -0.68
CA LYS A 681 16.61 13.31 -1.40
C LYS A 681 18.01 12.69 -1.26
N SER A 682 18.30 12.21 -0.05
CA SER A 682 19.57 11.59 0.33
C SER A 682 19.33 10.40 1.26
N LEU A 683 20.40 9.79 1.79
CA LEU A 683 20.29 8.85 2.91
C LEU A 683 19.72 9.57 4.15
N ARG A 684 18.52 9.13 4.57
CA ARG A 684 17.83 9.70 5.73
C ARG A 684 18.12 9.01 7.05
N THR A 685 18.44 7.72 7.04
CA THR A 685 18.68 6.91 8.26
C THR A 685 19.15 5.51 7.86
N VAL A 686 19.97 4.90 8.70
CA VAL A 686 20.16 3.45 8.73
C VAL A 686 19.63 2.95 10.08
N LYS A 687 18.43 2.36 10.07
CA LYS A 687 17.82 1.82 11.30
C LYS A 687 18.61 0.60 11.75
N SER A 688 18.90 0.49 13.05
CA SER A 688 19.59 -0.68 13.60
C SER A 688 18.80 -1.31 14.73
N CYS A 689 19.01 -2.60 14.98
CA CYS A 689 18.74 -3.15 16.31
C CYS A 689 20.02 -3.14 17.14
N VAL A 690 19.90 -3.38 18.44
CA VAL A 690 21.04 -3.36 19.37
C VAL A 690 22.05 -4.50 19.17
N GLY A 691 21.79 -5.44 18.25
CA GLY A 691 22.75 -6.45 17.79
C GLY A 691 23.36 -7.32 18.90
N THR A 692 24.53 -7.87 18.63
CA THR A 692 25.36 -8.58 19.63
C THR A 692 25.82 -7.69 20.79
N THR A 693 25.74 -6.37 20.65
CA THR A 693 26.10 -5.41 21.69
C THR A 693 25.23 -5.56 22.95
N TRP A 694 23.94 -5.84 22.77
CA TRP A 694 23.00 -5.95 23.91
C TRP A 694 21.93 -7.04 23.78
N CYS A 695 21.57 -7.45 22.56
CA CYS A 695 20.50 -8.42 22.35
C CYS A 695 21.04 -9.84 22.54
N ARG A 696 20.40 -10.62 23.43
CA ARG A 696 20.72 -12.05 23.62
C ARG A 696 20.55 -12.93 22.38
N TYR A 697 19.87 -12.43 21.34
CA TYR A 697 19.66 -13.11 20.06
C TYR A 697 20.53 -12.52 18.94
N GLY A 698 21.37 -11.52 19.24
CA GLY A 698 22.26 -10.92 18.26
C GLY A 698 23.27 -11.96 17.76
N VAL A 699 23.34 -12.11 16.45
CA VAL A 699 24.33 -12.95 15.73
C VAL A 699 25.47 -12.08 15.22
N GLY A 700 25.18 -10.88 14.73
CA GLY A 700 26.17 -9.90 14.28
C GLY A 700 26.03 -8.53 14.93
N ASP A 701 27.11 -7.75 14.85
CA ASP A 701 27.14 -6.34 15.27
C ASP A 701 26.38 -5.47 14.27
N SER A 702 25.08 -5.33 14.48
CA SER A 702 24.23 -4.48 13.66
C SER A 702 24.39 -3.00 13.92
N VAL A 703 24.76 -2.59 15.14
CA VAL A 703 24.93 -1.18 15.49
C VAL A 703 26.19 -0.65 14.80
N GLY A 704 27.32 -1.33 14.98
CA GLY A 704 28.58 -0.92 14.37
C GLY A 704 28.55 -0.94 12.85
N MET A 705 27.86 -1.91 12.23
CA MET A 705 27.66 -1.93 10.78
C MET A 705 26.73 -0.79 10.33
N ALA A 706 25.62 -0.53 11.04
CA ALA A 706 24.72 0.57 10.70
C ALA A 706 25.40 1.95 10.80
N VAL A 707 26.20 2.19 11.84
CA VAL A 707 26.99 3.43 11.98
C VAL A 707 27.91 3.60 10.77
N ARG A 708 28.67 2.57 10.37
CA ARG A 708 29.57 2.64 9.21
C ARG A 708 28.84 3.00 7.92
N LEU A 709 27.68 2.38 7.67
CA LEU A 709 26.88 2.68 6.47
C LEU A 709 26.28 4.10 6.54
N GLU A 710 25.81 4.52 7.72
CA GLU A 710 25.21 5.84 7.88
C GLU A 710 26.23 6.98 7.79
N GLU A 711 27.43 6.78 8.33
CA GLU A 711 28.56 7.71 8.22
C GLU A 711 29.17 7.71 6.82
N ARG A 712 29.18 6.56 6.11
CA ARG A 712 29.65 6.52 4.72
C ARG A 712 28.71 7.26 3.78
N TYR A 713 27.40 7.00 3.86
CA TYR A 713 26.46 7.50 2.85
C TYR A 713 25.73 8.79 3.26
N LYS A 714 26.14 9.46 4.33
CA LYS A 714 25.58 10.78 4.69
C LYS A 714 25.92 11.82 3.60
N SER A 715 25.06 12.83 3.47
CA SER A 715 25.10 13.84 2.38
C SER A 715 24.85 13.33 0.96
N ILE A 716 25.07 12.06 0.64
CA ILE A 716 24.93 11.53 -0.72
C ILE A 716 23.51 11.74 -1.25
N ARG A 717 23.41 12.55 -2.32
CA ARG A 717 22.15 12.84 -3.00
C ARG A 717 21.82 11.75 -4.01
N ALA A 718 20.53 11.54 -4.20
CA ALA A 718 20.00 10.48 -5.06
C ALA A 718 18.69 10.95 -5.74
N PRO A 719 18.22 10.24 -6.78
CA PRO A 719 16.96 10.56 -7.45
C PRO A 719 15.77 10.66 -6.49
N HIS A 720 15.81 9.89 -5.41
CA HIS A 720 14.86 9.96 -4.31
C HIS A 720 15.54 9.69 -2.96
N LYS A 721 14.84 9.96 -1.84
CA LYS A 721 15.31 9.63 -0.48
C LYS A 721 15.54 8.13 -0.31
N ILE A 722 16.60 7.77 0.41
CA ILE A 722 17.05 6.41 0.68
C ILE A 722 17.00 6.15 2.19
N LYS A 723 16.62 4.93 2.57
CA LYS A 723 16.68 4.43 3.95
C LYS A 723 17.37 3.08 3.97
N GLY A 724 18.24 2.89 4.95
CA GLY A 724 18.91 1.63 5.25
C GLY A 724 18.31 0.93 6.48
N GLY A 725 18.63 -0.35 6.63
CA GLY A 725 18.35 -1.11 7.86
C GLY A 725 19.40 -2.19 8.09
N VAL A 726 19.81 -2.40 9.34
CA VAL A 726 20.75 -3.46 9.72
C VAL A 726 20.20 -4.19 10.93
N SER A 727 19.85 -5.46 10.73
CA SER A 727 19.35 -6.36 11.77
C SER A 727 20.45 -7.34 12.16
N GLY A 728 20.73 -7.45 13.46
CA GLY A 728 21.74 -8.36 13.98
C GLY A 728 21.32 -9.84 14.00
N CYS A 729 20.09 -10.18 13.59
CA CYS A 729 19.61 -11.55 13.42
C CYS A 729 18.33 -11.58 12.57
N VAL A 730 17.84 -12.79 12.27
CA VAL A 730 16.63 -13.06 11.46
C VAL A 730 15.32 -12.54 12.08
N ARG A 731 15.31 -12.14 13.36
CA ARG A 731 14.14 -11.50 14.00
C ARG A 731 13.85 -10.09 13.47
N GLU A 732 14.79 -9.51 12.73
CA GLU A 732 14.50 -8.41 11.82
C GLU A 732 13.95 -7.13 12.49
N CYS A 733 14.44 -6.78 13.68
CA CYS A 733 13.92 -5.62 14.42
C CYS A 733 14.19 -4.27 13.73
N ALA A 734 15.16 -4.21 12.79
CA ALA A 734 15.46 -3.03 12.01
C ALA A 734 14.56 -2.82 10.78
N GLU A 735 13.67 -3.78 10.46
CA GLU A 735 12.83 -3.76 9.25
C GLU A 735 13.64 -3.66 7.94
N ALA A 736 14.87 -4.19 7.91
CA ALA A 736 15.81 -4.23 6.80
C ALA A 736 15.16 -4.70 5.49
N GLN A 737 14.19 -5.64 5.55
CA GLN A 737 13.51 -6.14 4.36
C GLN A 737 12.45 -5.18 3.77
N ASN A 738 12.31 -3.99 4.33
CA ASN A 738 11.38 -2.94 3.88
C ASN A 738 12.10 -1.60 3.63
N LYS A 739 13.43 -1.65 3.54
CA LYS A 739 14.30 -0.50 3.31
C LYS A 739 14.82 -0.51 1.87
N ASP A 740 15.30 0.65 1.41
CA ASP A 740 15.86 0.78 0.07
C ASP A 740 17.13 -0.09 -0.05
N PHE A 741 17.87 -0.28 1.06
CA PHE A 741 18.81 -1.40 1.26
C PHE A 741 18.74 -1.91 2.70
N GLY A 742 19.00 -3.21 2.91
CA GLY A 742 18.87 -3.87 4.20
C GLY A 742 19.90 -4.97 4.40
N LEU A 743 20.39 -5.12 5.62
CA LEU A 743 21.32 -6.18 6.01
C LEU A 743 20.72 -7.01 7.15
N ILE A 744 20.83 -8.33 7.05
CA ILE A 744 20.51 -9.25 8.13
C ILE A 744 21.74 -10.11 8.41
N ALA A 745 22.26 -10.04 9.64
CA ALA A 745 23.42 -10.84 10.05
C ALA A 745 23.09 -12.34 10.04
N THR A 746 24.06 -13.12 9.57
CA THR A 746 24.12 -14.59 9.63
C THR A 746 25.37 -15.00 10.40
N GLU A 747 25.55 -16.30 10.65
CA GLU A 747 26.76 -16.80 11.34
C GLU A 747 28.04 -16.56 10.54
N THR A 748 27.93 -16.41 9.22
CA THR A 748 29.05 -16.30 8.28
C THR A 748 29.21 -14.90 7.69
N GLY A 749 28.27 -13.98 7.91
CA GLY A 749 28.33 -12.63 7.37
C GLY A 749 27.00 -11.89 7.42
N PHE A 750 26.61 -11.29 6.30
CA PHE A 750 25.34 -10.58 6.12
C PHE A 750 24.64 -10.98 4.84
N ASN A 751 23.33 -11.22 4.93
CA ASN A 751 22.45 -11.22 3.76
C ASN A 751 22.12 -9.79 3.38
N ILE A 752 22.34 -9.43 2.12
CA ILE A 752 22.10 -8.10 1.55
C ILE A 752 20.77 -8.11 0.79
N PHE A 753 19.86 -7.24 1.19
CA PHE A 753 18.57 -7.01 0.55
C PHE A 753 18.52 -5.60 -0.05
N VAL A 754 17.87 -5.45 -1.20
CA VAL A 754 17.82 -4.17 -1.94
C VAL A 754 16.45 -3.90 -2.54
N ALA A 755 16.22 -2.65 -2.92
CA ALA A 755 15.01 -2.22 -3.64
C ALA A 755 13.69 -2.46 -2.89
N GLY A 756 13.71 -2.43 -1.55
CA GLY A 756 12.49 -2.36 -0.75
C GLY A 756 12.02 -0.91 -0.59
N ASN A 757 10.75 -0.72 -0.22
CA ASN A 757 10.29 0.60 0.21
C ASN A 757 9.06 0.53 1.11
N GLY A 758 9.09 1.29 2.21
CA GLY A 758 7.86 1.72 2.85
C GLY A 758 7.14 2.83 2.06
N GLY A 759 5.88 3.12 2.41
CA GLY A 759 5.10 4.25 1.86
C GLY A 759 3.73 3.85 1.32
N ALA A 760 3.20 4.62 0.35
CA ALA A 760 1.86 4.44 -0.21
C ALA A 760 1.66 3.10 -0.96
N LYS A 761 2.74 2.57 -1.54
CA LYS A 761 2.78 1.23 -2.13
C LYS A 761 3.99 0.49 -1.54
N PRO A 762 3.85 -0.15 -0.37
CA PRO A 762 4.95 -0.84 0.28
C PRO A 762 5.41 -2.03 -0.57
N LYS A 763 6.71 -2.29 -0.60
CA LYS A 763 7.33 -3.41 -1.31
C LYS A 763 8.45 -3.98 -0.47
N HIS A 764 8.46 -5.30 -0.32
CA HIS A 764 9.60 -5.99 0.28
C HIS A 764 10.81 -5.89 -0.64
N SER A 765 11.99 -5.69 -0.05
CA SER A 765 13.26 -5.76 -0.75
C SER A 765 13.53 -7.16 -1.27
N GLU A 766 14.26 -7.25 -2.37
CA GLU A 766 14.73 -8.51 -2.94
C GLU A 766 16.13 -8.84 -2.45
N LEU A 767 16.45 -10.13 -2.33
CA LEU A 767 17.75 -10.59 -1.89
C LEU A 767 18.78 -10.41 -3.00
N LEU A 768 19.81 -9.61 -2.74
CA LEU A 768 20.91 -9.37 -3.68
C LEU A 768 22.02 -10.42 -3.53
N ALA A 769 22.51 -10.62 -2.31
CA ALA A 769 23.60 -11.54 -1.99
C ALA A 769 23.42 -12.17 -0.60
N LYS A 770 23.90 -13.40 -0.42
CA LYS A 770 23.84 -14.13 0.86
C LYS A 770 25.20 -14.25 1.50
N ASP A 771 25.21 -14.31 2.83
CA ASP A 771 26.39 -14.68 3.64
C ASP A 771 27.65 -13.89 3.27
N VAL A 772 27.46 -12.59 2.99
CA VAL A 772 28.52 -11.70 2.54
C VAL A 772 29.41 -11.34 3.73
N PRO A 773 30.74 -11.57 3.66
CA PRO A 773 31.64 -11.17 4.74
C PRO A 773 31.58 -9.65 4.96
N PRO A 774 31.70 -9.14 6.20
CA PRO A 774 31.54 -7.72 6.51
C PRO A 774 32.41 -6.77 5.66
N THR A 775 33.58 -7.23 5.18
CA THR A 775 34.50 -6.46 4.32
C THR A 775 33.95 -6.20 2.92
N GLU A 776 33.08 -7.08 2.40
CA GLU A 776 32.51 -7.00 1.05
C GLU A 776 31.14 -6.30 1.01
N VAL A 777 30.53 -6.05 2.18
CA VAL A 777 29.21 -5.41 2.29
C VAL A 777 29.22 -4.01 1.68
N ILE A 778 30.20 -3.18 2.06
CA ILE A 778 30.29 -1.79 1.59
C ILE A 778 30.52 -1.72 0.07
N PRO A 779 31.51 -2.42 -0.51
CA PRO A 779 31.69 -2.45 -1.97
C PRO A 779 30.41 -2.82 -2.74
N ILE A 780 29.66 -3.82 -2.29
CA ILE A 780 28.40 -4.23 -2.95
C ILE A 780 27.34 -3.14 -2.86
N ILE A 781 27.17 -2.50 -1.70
CA ILE A 781 26.20 -1.41 -1.52
C ILE A 781 26.62 -0.16 -2.32
N ASP A 782 27.92 0.15 -2.40
CA ASP A 782 28.44 1.25 -3.22
C ASP A 782 28.03 1.08 -4.68
N ARG A 783 28.28 -0.12 -5.26
CA ARG A 783 27.91 -0.46 -6.63
C ARG A 783 26.40 -0.34 -6.85
N TYR A 784 25.60 -0.91 -5.95
CA TYR A 784 24.14 -0.85 -6.00
C TYR A 784 23.62 0.60 -6.00
N LEU A 785 24.05 1.41 -5.04
CA LEU A 785 23.60 2.78 -4.89
C LEU A 785 24.02 3.65 -6.06
N MET A 786 25.27 3.53 -6.53
CA MET A 786 25.72 4.30 -7.69
C MET A 786 25.02 3.88 -8.98
N PHE A 787 24.79 2.58 -9.18
CA PHE A 787 24.06 2.11 -10.35
C PHE A 787 22.62 2.65 -10.35
N TYR A 788 21.94 2.64 -9.20
CA TYR A 788 20.63 3.28 -9.03
C TYR A 788 20.67 4.80 -9.28
N ILE A 789 21.62 5.52 -8.71
CA ILE A 789 21.76 6.99 -8.86
C ILE A 789 21.95 7.37 -10.33
N ARG A 790 22.70 6.59 -11.10
CA ARG A 790 22.96 6.81 -12.53
C ARG A 790 21.73 6.53 -13.40
N THR A 791 21.00 5.45 -13.11
CA THR A 791 20.04 4.89 -14.07
C THR A 791 18.57 5.17 -13.77
N ALA A 792 18.21 5.47 -12.52
CA ALA A 792 16.81 5.71 -12.17
C ALA A 792 16.30 7.05 -12.70
N ASP A 793 14.98 7.15 -12.91
CA ASP A 793 14.31 8.39 -13.31
C ASP A 793 14.12 9.34 -12.10
N LYS A 794 13.74 10.60 -12.39
CA LYS A 794 13.48 11.63 -11.38
C LYS A 794 12.45 11.16 -10.35
N LEU A 795 12.73 11.37 -9.07
CA LEU A 795 11.85 11.02 -7.95
C LEU A 795 11.44 9.53 -7.90
N GLN A 796 12.14 8.64 -8.61
CA GLN A 796 11.84 7.21 -8.62
C GLN A 796 12.42 6.52 -7.38
N ARG A 797 11.62 5.72 -6.66
CA ARG A 797 12.10 4.86 -5.56
C ARG A 797 12.85 3.65 -6.10
N THR A 798 13.80 3.11 -5.33
CA THR A 798 14.59 1.94 -5.71
C THR A 798 13.73 0.73 -6.09
N ALA A 799 12.63 0.46 -5.38
CA ALA A 799 11.69 -0.61 -5.74
C ALA A 799 11.10 -0.46 -7.16
N ARG A 800 10.64 0.76 -7.50
CA ARG A 800 10.06 1.05 -8.82
C ARG A 800 11.10 1.09 -9.91
N TRP A 801 12.32 1.45 -9.54
CA TRP A 801 13.46 1.35 -10.45
C TRP A 801 13.80 -0.11 -10.77
N LEU A 802 13.84 -0.99 -9.77
CA LEU A 802 14.12 -2.41 -9.99
C LEU A 802 13.01 -3.10 -10.82
N GLU A 803 11.75 -2.78 -10.56
CA GLU A 803 10.61 -3.28 -11.35
C GLU A 803 10.71 -2.88 -12.84
N ASN A 804 11.24 -1.68 -13.12
CA ASN A 804 11.41 -1.17 -14.48
C ASN A 804 12.75 -1.55 -15.10
N LEU A 805 13.68 -2.13 -14.34
CA LEU A 805 14.99 -2.52 -14.83
C LEU A 805 14.84 -3.79 -15.67
N PRO A 806 15.21 -3.80 -16.96
CA PRO A 806 15.12 -4.99 -17.80
C PRO A 806 15.92 -6.16 -17.18
N GLY A 807 15.27 -7.31 -16.99
CA GLY A 807 15.86 -8.47 -16.31
C GLY A 807 15.82 -8.41 -14.77
N GLY A 808 15.32 -7.32 -14.18
CA GLY A 808 15.04 -7.17 -12.75
C GLY A 808 16.25 -7.47 -11.86
N ILE A 809 16.00 -8.17 -10.75
CA ILE A 809 17.05 -8.52 -9.77
C ILE A 809 18.18 -9.35 -10.38
N LYS A 810 17.90 -10.23 -11.36
CA LYS A 810 18.93 -11.07 -12.00
C LYS A 810 19.94 -10.21 -12.76
N TYR A 811 19.45 -9.29 -13.58
CA TYR A 811 20.34 -8.37 -14.29
C TYR A 811 21.11 -7.48 -13.33
N LEU A 812 20.48 -7.02 -12.25
CA LEU A 812 21.18 -6.26 -11.22
C LEU A 812 22.33 -7.05 -10.60
N GLN A 813 22.11 -8.33 -10.25
CA GLN A 813 23.14 -9.23 -9.72
C GLN A 813 24.31 -9.39 -10.69
N GLU A 814 24.05 -9.66 -11.97
CA GLU A 814 25.09 -9.77 -13.00
C GLU A 814 25.94 -8.49 -13.09
N VAL A 815 25.31 -7.31 -12.96
CA VAL A 815 26.03 -6.02 -13.05
C VAL A 815 26.86 -5.75 -11.80
N VAL A 816 26.30 -5.92 -10.60
CA VAL A 816 26.95 -5.44 -9.36
C VAL A 816 27.77 -6.51 -8.62
N LEU A 817 27.50 -7.79 -8.86
CA LEU A 817 28.23 -8.90 -8.24
C LEU A 817 29.22 -9.54 -9.23
N GLU A 818 28.81 -9.73 -10.48
CA GLU A 818 29.62 -10.42 -11.50
C GLU A 818 30.38 -9.46 -12.43
N ASP A 819 30.19 -8.15 -12.24
CA ASP A 819 30.78 -7.08 -13.06
C ASP A 819 30.59 -7.29 -14.57
N LYS A 820 29.40 -7.75 -14.98
CA LYS A 820 29.05 -8.06 -16.39
C LYS A 820 29.32 -6.90 -17.36
N LEU A 821 29.33 -5.65 -16.88
CA LEU A 821 29.59 -4.46 -17.69
C LEU A 821 31.03 -3.92 -17.54
N GLY A 822 31.85 -4.46 -16.63
CA GLY A 822 33.22 -3.97 -16.37
C GLY A 822 33.26 -2.57 -15.75
N ILE A 823 32.26 -2.19 -14.95
CA ILE A 823 32.10 -0.84 -14.39
C ILE A 823 32.17 -0.79 -12.87
N CYS A 824 32.23 -1.93 -12.16
CA CYS A 824 32.17 -1.95 -10.69
C CYS A 824 33.24 -1.08 -10.03
N ALA A 825 34.49 -1.16 -10.50
CA ALA A 825 35.58 -0.32 -9.98
C ALA A 825 35.32 1.18 -10.22
N SER A 826 34.71 1.55 -11.34
CA SER A 826 34.33 2.94 -11.62
C SER A 826 33.18 3.42 -10.73
N LEU A 827 32.21 2.54 -10.43
CA LEU A 827 31.12 2.85 -9.51
C LEU A 827 31.64 3.07 -8.09
N GLU A 828 32.54 2.20 -7.62
CA GLU A 828 33.19 2.34 -6.31
C GLU A 828 34.03 3.61 -6.22
N ALA A 829 34.86 3.90 -7.23
CA ALA A 829 35.66 5.12 -7.27
C ALA A 829 34.78 6.38 -7.23
N GLN A 830 33.68 6.40 -7.99
CA GLN A 830 32.74 7.51 -7.97
C GLN A 830 32.03 7.65 -6.61
N MET A 831 31.65 6.53 -5.98
CA MET A 831 31.11 6.57 -4.62
C MET A 831 32.13 7.16 -3.65
N GLN A 832 33.40 6.75 -3.76
CA GLN A 832 34.46 7.25 -2.90
C GLN A 832 34.68 8.77 -3.06
N GLU A 833 34.64 9.31 -4.28
CA GLU A 833 34.67 10.77 -4.51
C GLU A 833 33.51 11.51 -3.78
N LEU A 834 32.31 10.92 -3.76
CA LEU A 834 31.16 11.49 -3.04
C LEU A 834 31.31 11.40 -1.52
N VAL A 835 31.88 10.29 -1.02
CA VAL A 835 32.16 10.10 0.41
C VAL A 835 33.21 11.11 0.88
N ASP A 836 34.30 11.28 0.13
CA ASP A 836 35.42 12.15 0.48
C ASP A 836 35.05 13.65 0.39
N SER A 837 34.01 13.99 -0.36
CA SER A 837 33.50 15.37 -0.49
C SER A 837 32.49 15.77 0.58
N PHE A 838 32.29 14.97 1.63
CA PHE A 838 31.35 15.29 2.70
C PHE A 838 31.67 16.61 3.41
N PHE A 839 30.61 17.41 3.65
CA PHE A 839 30.59 18.52 4.58
C PHE A 839 29.20 18.60 5.23
N ASP A 840 29.10 19.26 6.39
CA ASP A 840 27.79 19.55 6.99
C ASP A 840 27.22 20.85 6.42
N GLU A 841 26.12 20.73 5.65
CA GLU A 841 25.42 21.86 5.03
C GLU A 841 25.04 22.95 6.05
N TRP A 842 24.66 22.58 7.28
CA TRP A 842 24.28 23.56 8.29
C TRP A 842 25.49 24.25 8.91
N ALA A 843 26.57 23.52 9.17
CA ALA A 843 27.81 24.11 9.67
C ALA A 843 28.38 25.13 8.66
N GLU A 844 28.32 24.83 7.36
CA GLU A 844 28.75 25.75 6.30
C GLU A 844 27.78 26.92 6.12
N ALA A 845 26.46 26.71 6.21
CA ALA A 845 25.47 27.78 6.19
C ALA A 845 25.64 28.79 7.34
N ILE A 846 26.06 28.31 8.53
CA ILE A 846 26.33 29.17 9.70
C ILE A 846 27.60 30.01 9.50
N LYS A 847 28.66 29.43 8.93
CA LYS A 847 29.94 30.11 8.73
C LYS A 847 29.91 31.12 7.56
N ASN A 848 29.13 30.84 6.52
CA ASN A 848 29.09 31.65 5.30
C ASN A 848 28.07 32.79 5.41
N PRO A 849 28.51 34.07 5.49
CA PRO A 849 27.59 35.20 5.65
C PRO A 849 26.58 35.36 4.50
N ALA A 850 26.98 35.00 3.27
CA ALA A 850 26.11 35.10 2.10
C ALA A 850 24.99 34.05 2.12
N ILE A 851 25.23 32.87 2.69
CA ILE A 851 24.20 31.85 2.90
C ILE A 851 23.33 32.24 4.10
N ALA A 852 23.95 32.67 5.20
CA ALA A 852 23.25 33.08 6.41
C ALA A 852 22.23 34.21 6.17
N ALA A 853 22.56 35.18 5.31
CA ALA A 853 21.65 36.28 4.98
C ALA A 853 20.31 35.82 4.38
N LYS A 854 20.25 34.62 3.77
CA LYS A 854 19.04 34.09 3.11
C LYS A 854 17.95 33.60 4.06
N PHE A 855 18.22 33.53 5.37
CA PHE A 855 17.28 33.01 6.37
C PHE A 855 16.39 34.09 7.00
N LYS A 856 16.49 35.36 6.58
CA LYS A 856 15.60 36.43 7.03
C LYS A 856 14.17 36.23 6.53
N GLN A 857 13.16 36.66 7.31
CA GLN A 857 11.76 36.63 6.88
C GLN A 857 11.50 37.67 5.77
N PHE A 858 11.94 38.90 6.00
CA PHE A 858 11.81 40.03 5.07
C PHE A 858 13.17 40.63 4.74
N ASP A 859 13.30 41.15 3.53
CA ASP A 859 14.54 41.75 3.02
C ASP A 859 14.62 43.27 3.29
N ASN A 860 13.49 43.90 3.64
CA ASN A 860 13.40 45.35 3.88
C ASN A 860 13.20 45.76 5.34
N THR A 861 13.04 44.79 6.26
CA THR A 861 12.85 45.04 7.69
C THR A 861 13.28 43.82 8.51
N ASP A 862 13.71 44.04 9.76
CA ASP A 862 13.99 42.96 10.72
C ASP A 862 12.75 42.57 11.54
N GLU A 863 11.59 43.18 11.29
CA GLU A 863 10.31 42.74 11.86
C GLU A 863 9.97 41.30 11.44
N THR A 864 9.19 40.61 12.28
CA THR A 864 8.68 39.27 11.96
C THR A 864 7.18 39.20 12.16
N VAL A 865 6.50 38.39 11.35
CA VAL A 865 5.04 38.18 11.44
C VAL A 865 4.69 36.71 11.43
N GLU A 866 3.65 36.35 12.17
CA GLU A 866 3.09 35.00 12.17
C GLU A 866 2.17 34.79 10.97
N ASN A 867 2.39 33.72 10.21
CA ASN A 867 1.60 33.41 9.01
C ASN A 867 0.37 32.53 9.31
N MET A 868 0.25 32.00 10.53
CA MET A 868 -0.81 31.09 10.94
C MET A 868 -0.89 31.01 12.48
N GLU A 869 -2.10 30.84 13.03
CA GLU A 869 -2.26 30.60 14.46
C GLU A 869 -1.76 29.20 14.88
N VAL A 870 -1.34 29.09 16.13
CA VAL A 870 -0.98 27.81 16.76
C VAL A 870 -2.04 27.40 17.79
N GLU A 871 -2.16 26.11 18.01
CA GLU A 871 -2.98 25.57 19.10
C GLU A 871 -2.22 24.48 19.87
N LEU A 872 -2.61 24.28 21.12
CA LEU A 872 -2.06 23.25 21.99
C LEU A 872 -2.78 21.92 21.77
N ASP A 873 -2.02 20.87 21.52
CA ASP A 873 -2.50 19.50 21.37
C ASP A 873 -1.51 18.53 22.05
N ARG A 874 -1.99 17.77 23.04
CA ARG A 874 -1.16 16.90 23.92
C ARG A 874 0.04 17.65 24.52
N ASP A 875 -0.23 18.82 25.08
CA ASP A 875 0.75 19.71 25.74
C ASP A 875 1.88 20.21 24.82
N GLN A 876 1.72 20.11 23.49
CA GLN A 876 2.66 20.64 22.51
C GLN A 876 1.98 21.61 21.55
N ALA A 877 2.70 22.63 21.13
CA ALA A 877 2.21 23.58 20.12
C ALA A 877 2.21 22.94 18.73
N ARG A 878 1.13 23.12 17.97
CA ARG A 878 1.06 22.76 16.56
C ARG A 878 0.28 23.81 15.76
N PRO A 879 0.46 23.89 14.43
CA PRO A 879 -0.37 24.75 13.61
C PRO A 879 -1.85 24.34 13.67
N VAL A 880 -2.75 25.31 13.51
CA VAL A 880 -4.17 25.03 13.24
C VAL A 880 -4.35 24.30 11.91
N TYR A 881 -5.50 23.66 11.71
CA TYR A 881 -5.79 22.97 10.45
C TYR A 881 -6.01 23.98 9.30
N TRP A 882 -5.61 23.62 8.07
CA TRP A 882 -5.89 24.44 6.89
C TRP A 882 -7.40 24.58 6.66
N ALA A 883 -7.82 25.75 6.19
CA ALA A 883 -9.16 25.89 5.65
C ALA A 883 -9.40 24.91 4.47
N PRO A 884 -10.61 24.35 4.37
CA PRO A 884 -10.93 23.36 3.34
C PRO A 884 -10.88 23.96 1.94
N ASP A 885 -11.32 25.20 1.76
CA ASP A 885 -11.47 25.85 0.45
C ASP A 885 -10.35 26.82 0.09
N SER A 886 -10.16 27.05 -1.22
CA SER A 886 -9.25 28.08 -1.75
C SER A 886 -9.90 29.45 -1.72
N VAL A 887 -9.10 30.51 -1.68
CA VAL A 887 -9.60 31.88 -1.85
C VAL A 887 -9.89 32.13 -3.33
N LYS A 888 -11.17 32.38 -3.66
CA LYS A 888 -11.65 32.68 -5.03
C LYS A 888 -11.75 34.18 -5.32
N GLU A 889 -11.11 35.03 -4.52
CA GLU A 889 -11.08 36.47 -4.75
C GLU A 889 -10.27 36.78 -6.02
N ASP A 890 -10.79 37.70 -6.85
CA ASP A 890 -10.12 38.14 -8.07
C ASP A 890 -8.99 39.13 -7.77
N PHE A 891 -7.84 38.61 -7.36
CA PHE A 891 -6.69 39.43 -6.98
C PHE A 891 -6.08 40.20 -8.18
N LYS A 892 -6.09 39.64 -9.39
CA LYS A 892 -5.59 40.36 -10.59
C LYS A 892 -6.43 41.59 -10.93
N GLY A 893 -7.74 41.54 -10.66
CA GLY A 893 -8.66 42.67 -10.86
C GLY A 893 -8.49 43.79 -9.82
N LEU A 894 -7.70 43.61 -8.76
CA LEU A 894 -7.47 44.66 -7.76
C LEU A 894 -6.86 45.93 -8.35
N ARG A 895 -6.06 45.81 -9.42
CA ARG A 895 -5.41 46.95 -10.09
C ARG A 895 -6.39 48.04 -10.56
N GLU A 896 -7.64 47.67 -10.85
CA GLU A 896 -8.71 48.56 -11.30
C GLU A 896 -9.58 49.08 -10.13
N ARG A 897 -9.35 48.58 -8.92
CA ARG A 897 -10.16 48.85 -7.72
C ARG A 897 -9.51 49.82 -6.72
N TRP A 898 -8.23 50.16 -6.92
CA TRP A 898 -7.51 51.09 -6.06
C TRP A 898 -7.99 52.54 -6.24
N SER A 899 -8.19 53.28 -5.14
CA SER A 899 -8.62 54.69 -5.22
C SER A 899 -7.57 55.59 -5.86
N SER A 900 -6.31 55.30 -5.57
CA SER A 900 -5.12 56.00 -6.06
C SER A 900 -3.92 55.08 -5.93
N THR A 901 -2.84 55.37 -6.67
CA THR A 901 -1.57 54.65 -6.52
C THR A 901 -0.40 55.64 -6.55
N SER A 902 0.65 55.32 -5.81
CA SER A 902 1.88 56.11 -5.75
C SER A 902 3.10 55.19 -5.76
N TRP A 903 4.22 55.70 -6.26
CA TRP A 903 5.48 54.99 -6.24
C TRP A 903 6.11 55.04 -4.86
N GLN A 904 6.39 53.87 -4.29
CA GLN A 904 6.89 53.70 -2.93
C GLN A 904 8.25 53.00 -2.95
N PRO A 905 9.28 53.54 -2.28
CA PRO A 905 10.57 52.88 -2.17
C PRO A 905 10.44 51.64 -1.26
N MET A 906 10.98 50.50 -1.70
CA MET A 906 10.81 49.22 -1.00
C MET A 906 12.12 48.60 -0.53
N LEU A 907 13.14 48.56 -1.39
CA LEU A 907 14.46 47.97 -1.07
C LEU A 907 15.56 48.51 -1.98
N GLN A 908 16.82 48.33 -1.59
CA GLN A 908 18.00 48.69 -2.37
C GLN A 908 18.16 47.77 -3.59
N ALA A 909 18.48 48.35 -4.76
CA ALA A 909 18.71 47.60 -6.00
C ALA A 909 19.90 46.63 -5.88
N SER A 910 20.85 46.92 -5.00
CA SER A 910 22.01 46.07 -4.71
C SER A 910 21.64 44.66 -4.21
N HIS A 911 20.44 44.47 -3.67
CA HIS A 911 19.92 43.15 -3.30
C HIS A 911 19.88 42.19 -4.50
N PHE A 912 19.62 42.70 -5.70
CA PHE A 912 19.44 41.91 -6.92
C PHE A 912 20.72 41.81 -7.76
N PHE A 913 21.88 42.23 -7.25
CA PHE A 913 23.14 42.13 -7.99
C PHE A 913 23.49 40.68 -8.30
N GLY A 914 23.78 40.41 -9.58
CA GLY A 914 24.04 39.07 -10.09
C GLY A 914 22.78 38.20 -10.28
N ALA A 915 21.57 38.77 -10.23
CA ALA A 915 20.33 38.05 -10.50
C ALA A 915 20.33 37.42 -11.90
N ASP A 916 20.85 38.15 -12.88
CA ASP A 916 20.83 37.76 -14.29
C ASP A 916 21.82 36.63 -14.62
N GLU A 917 22.70 36.29 -13.68
CA GLU A 917 23.62 35.14 -13.74
C GLU A 917 23.00 33.84 -13.19
N THR A 918 21.74 33.90 -12.72
CA THR A 918 21.10 32.77 -12.04
C THR A 918 19.81 32.35 -12.74
N PRO A 919 19.52 31.03 -12.79
CA PRO A 919 18.37 30.52 -13.54
C PRO A 919 17.00 30.88 -12.95
N ASN A 920 16.94 31.35 -11.69
CA ASN A 920 15.72 31.83 -11.04
C ASN A 920 15.67 33.35 -10.87
N GLY A 921 16.71 34.07 -11.29
CA GLY A 921 16.90 35.42 -10.80
C GLY A 921 17.12 35.46 -9.29
N ILE A 922 17.02 36.67 -8.72
CA ILE A 922 16.98 36.88 -7.28
C ILE A 922 15.58 37.37 -6.91
N SER A 923 15.04 36.83 -5.82
CA SER A 923 13.76 37.24 -5.24
C SER A 923 13.95 37.92 -3.89
N ALA A 924 12.96 38.72 -3.51
CA ALA A 924 12.86 39.36 -2.20
C ALA A 924 11.42 39.23 -1.66
N THR A 925 11.29 39.01 -0.35
CA THR A 925 10.04 39.16 0.39
C THR A 925 10.08 40.48 1.13
N VAL A 926 9.10 41.36 0.89
CA VAL A 926 9.06 42.69 1.50
C VAL A 926 7.76 42.92 2.25
N LYS A 927 7.84 43.67 3.35
CA LYS A 927 6.70 44.05 4.19
C LYS A 927 6.34 45.51 3.98
N ARG A 928 5.04 45.81 3.88
CA ARG A 928 4.48 47.18 3.88
C ARG A 928 3.17 47.17 4.65
N GLY A 929 3.10 47.91 5.77
CA GLY A 929 1.97 47.78 6.68
C GLY A 929 1.88 46.34 7.23
N ASP A 930 0.71 45.74 7.13
CA ASP A 930 0.43 44.32 7.41
C ASP A 930 0.59 43.41 6.16
N THR A 931 0.82 43.98 4.98
CA THR A 931 0.90 43.24 3.72
C THR A 931 2.31 42.75 3.41
N GLN A 932 2.39 41.51 2.91
CA GLN A 932 3.62 40.90 2.39
C GLN A 932 3.58 40.86 0.86
N LEU A 933 4.65 41.35 0.22
CA LEU A 933 4.83 41.39 -1.22
C LEU A 933 6.08 40.61 -1.62
N ALA A 934 6.12 40.22 -2.89
CA ALA A 934 7.21 39.48 -3.49
C ALA A 934 7.76 40.28 -4.67
N VAL A 935 9.08 40.39 -4.77
CA VAL A 935 9.77 41.12 -5.85
C VAL A 935 10.83 40.21 -6.46
N TRP A 936 10.98 40.23 -7.77
CA TRP A 936 11.99 39.46 -8.50
C TRP A 936 12.74 40.36 -9.47
N ARG A 937 14.03 40.08 -9.66
CA ARG A 937 14.79 40.50 -10.85
C ARG A 937 15.16 39.27 -11.66
N ILE A 938 14.72 39.23 -12.92
CA ILE A 938 14.93 38.11 -13.84
C ILE A 938 15.24 38.68 -15.22
N ARG A 939 16.43 38.38 -15.76
CA ARG A 939 16.88 38.83 -17.10
C ARG A 939 16.72 40.33 -17.31
N GLY A 940 17.21 41.12 -16.37
CA GLY A 940 17.18 42.58 -16.41
C GLY A 940 15.80 43.20 -16.19
N ARG A 941 14.76 42.40 -15.96
CA ARG A 941 13.39 42.89 -15.70
C ARG A 941 12.99 42.64 -14.25
N TYR A 942 12.22 43.59 -13.71
CA TYR A 942 11.63 43.46 -12.39
C TYR A 942 10.17 43.03 -12.47
N TYR A 943 9.76 42.20 -11.52
CA TYR A 943 8.38 41.78 -11.34
C TYR A 943 8.01 41.91 -9.86
N ALA A 944 6.76 42.28 -9.57
CA ALA A 944 6.27 42.36 -8.20
C ALA A 944 4.85 41.83 -8.08
N THR A 945 4.57 41.06 -7.03
CA THR A 945 3.26 40.46 -6.75
C THR A 945 2.94 40.48 -5.27
N GLN A 946 1.72 40.07 -4.89
CA GLN A 946 1.47 39.63 -3.52
C GLN A 946 2.36 38.42 -3.16
N GLN A 947 2.70 38.23 -1.88
CA GLN A 947 3.48 37.06 -1.42
C GLN A 947 2.60 35.82 -1.16
N MET A 948 1.30 36.02 -0.93
CA MET A 948 0.34 34.96 -0.59
C MET A 948 -0.09 34.15 -1.81
N CYS A 949 0.02 32.82 -1.72
CA CYS A 949 -0.67 31.89 -2.61
C CYS A 949 -2.15 31.70 -2.18
N PRO A 950 -3.14 32.00 -3.05
CA PRO A 950 -4.57 31.93 -2.72
C PRO A 950 -5.11 30.54 -2.36
N HIS A 951 -4.46 29.46 -2.81
CA HIS A 951 -4.98 28.09 -2.66
C HIS A 951 -5.14 27.65 -1.20
N LYS A 952 -4.15 27.95 -0.34
CA LYS A 952 -4.18 27.65 1.11
C LYS A 952 -3.68 28.81 1.97
N ARG A 953 -3.71 30.03 1.42
CA ARG A 953 -3.31 31.27 2.09
C ARG A 953 -1.90 31.20 2.71
N GLN A 954 -0.94 30.67 1.95
CA GLN A 954 0.45 30.53 2.38
C GLN A 954 1.32 31.64 1.77
N PHE A 955 2.13 32.32 2.58
CA PHE A 955 2.95 33.48 2.20
C PHE A 955 4.35 33.08 1.71
N VAL A 956 4.44 32.51 0.51
CA VAL A 956 5.61 31.72 0.06
C VAL A 956 6.01 31.93 -1.40
N LEU A 957 5.38 32.85 -2.14
CA LEU A 957 5.58 32.93 -3.60
C LEU A 957 7.01 33.29 -4.00
N SER A 958 7.68 34.19 -3.28
CA SER A 958 9.10 34.54 -3.51
C SER A 958 10.06 33.34 -3.44
N ASP A 959 9.65 32.25 -2.79
CA ASP A 959 10.46 31.05 -2.60
C ASP A 959 10.25 30.00 -3.69
N GLY A 960 9.39 30.29 -4.67
CA GLY A 960 9.05 29.40 -5.78
C GLY A 960 10.13 29.28 -6.85
N LEU A 961 9.93 28.28 -7.73
CA LEU A 961 10.72 28.14 -8.94
C LEU A 961 10.13 28.99 -10.07
N ILE A 962 10.99 29.74 -10.74
CA ILE A 962 10.65 30.44 -11.97
C ILE A 962 10.60 29.44 -13.12
N GLY A 963 9.60 29.55 -13.99
CA GLY A 963 9.52 28.76 -15.21
C GLY A 963 9.19 29.61 -16.44
N GLU A 964 9.54 29.07 -17.60
CA GLU A 964 9.35 29.68 -18.92
C GLU A 964 8.75 28.63 -19.88
N ASP A 965 7.77 29.05 -20.66
CA ASP A 965 7.20 28.23 -21.74
C ASP A 965 8.08 28.33 -22.99
N LEU A 966 8.20 27.26 -23.77
CA LEU A 966 8.96 27.29 -25.02
C LEU A 966 8.13 27.99 -26.12
N GLY A 967 8.73 28.94 -26.83
CA GLY A 967 8.21 29.45 -28.09
C GLY A 967 7.02 30.40 -28.01
N ALA A 968 6.97 31.31 -27.03
CA ALA A 968 5.95 32.36 -27.00
C ALA A 968 6.29 33.54 -27.93
N ASP A 969 6.26 33.31 -29.25
CA ASP A 969 6.14 34.36 -30.27
C ASP A 969 4.67 34.84 -30.39
N THR A 970 3.98 35.05 -29.28
CA THR A 970 2.57 35.50 -29.27
C THR A 970 2.43 36.82 -28.51
N CYS A 971 2.76 37.91 -29.21
CA CYS A 971 2.02 39.15 -29.01
C CYS A 971 1.49 39.61 -30.37
N ASP A 972 0.23 39.28 -30.63
CA ASP A 972 -0.54 39.73 -31.79
C ASP A 972 -1.44 40.92 -31.43
N ASP A 973 -1.09 41.68 -30.40
CA ASP A 973 -1.85 42.85 -29.95
C ASP A 973 -0.99 44.13 -30.01
N ALA A 974 -0.74 44.60 -31.23
CA ALA A 974 -0.26 45.95 -31.50
C ALA A 974 -1.36 47.03 -31.29
N LYS A 975 -2.28 46.87 -30.32
CA LYS A 975 -3.46 47.76 -30.15
C LYS A 975 -3.73 48.27 -28.72
N LYS A 976 -2.82 48.14 -27.75
CA LYS A 976 -2.94 48.82 -26.45
C LYS A 976 -1.63 49.53 -26.06
N PRO A 977 -1.56 50.87 -26.11
CA PRO A 977 -0.34 51.63 -25.80
C PRO A 977 0.01 51.71 -24.30
N ASP A 978 -0.87 51.26 -23.40
CA ASP A 978 -0.75 51.57 -21.97
C ASP A 978 -0.23 50.42 -21.08
N SER A 979 0.20 49.28 -21.64
CA SER A 979 0.96 48.29 -20.87
C SER A 979 2.43 48.70 -20.90
N GLY A 980 2.88 49.41 -19.86
CA GLY A 980 4.21 50.01 -19.71
C GLY A 980 5.41 49.06 -19.80
N CYS A 981 5.63 48.47 -20.97
CA CYS A 981 6.83 47.73 -21.34
C CYS A 981 7.80 48.74 -21.97
N SER A 982 8.65 49.36 -21.15
CA SER A 982 9.78 50.15 -21.61
C SER A 982 10.83 49.22 -22.24
N THR A 983 10.93 49.21 -23.57
CA THR A 983 11.96 48.47 -24.31
C THR A 983 13.13 49.38 -24.66
N ASN A 984 14.25 49.21 -23.96
CA ASN A 984 15.57 49.58 -24.46
C ASN A 984 16.45 48.32 -24.45
N GLY A 985 16.72 47.78 -25.65
CA GLY A 985 17.74 46.76 -25.90
C GLY A 985 17.22 45.38 -26.31
N GLY A 986 17.44 45.02 -27.58
CA GLY A 986 17.84 43.67 -28.06
C GLY A 986 16.89 42.47 -27.96
N ASP A 987 16.08 42.32 -26.92
CA ASP A 987 15.36 41.07 -26.63
C ASP A 987 13.92 41.09 -27.18
N ALA A 988 13.78 40.70 -28.44
CA ALA A 988 12.49 40.51 -29.10
C ALA A 988 11.61 39.48 -28.34
N LYS A 989 10.34 39.86 -28.12
CA LYS A 989 9.15 39.01 -27.90
C LYS A 989 9.36 37.68 -27.14
N ARG A 990 9.64 37.73 -25.83
CA ARG A 990 9.44 36.57 -24.93
C ARG A 990 8.32 36.84 -23.93
N SER A 991 7.48 35.84 -23.69
CA SER A 991 6.44 35.90 -22.66
C SER A 991 7.04 36.09 -21.28
N ALA A 992 6.24 36.65 -20.37
CA ALA A 992 6.67 36.78 -18.99
C ALA A 992 6.89 35.40 -18.35
N PRO A 993 7.91 35.26 -17.50
CA PRO A 993 8.07 34.05 -16.71
C PRO A 993 6.90 33.88 -15.73
N TRP A 994 6.69 32.66 -15.29
CA TRP A 994 5.74 32.34 -14.22
C TRP A 994 6.47 31.86 -12.96
N ILE A 995 5.81 31.99 -11.80
CA ILE A 995 6.28 31.49 -10.50
C ILE A 995 5.46 30.28 -10.05
N SER A 996 6.10 29.15 -9.75
CA SER A 996 5.42 27.99 -9.15
C SER A 996 5.40 28.10 -7.64
N CYS A 997 4.20 28.08 -7.04
CA CYS A 997 4.04 28.03 -5.59
C CYS A 997 4.80 26.83 -5.00
N PRO A 998 5.70 27.02 -4.01
CA PRO A 998 6.50 25.93 -3.43
C PRO A 998 5.68 24.78 -2.83
N TYR A 999 4.46 25.06 -2.38
CA TYR A 999 3.60 24.10 -1.69
C TYR A 999 2.66 23.35 -2.64
N HIS A 1000 1.99 24.11 -3.51
CA HIS A 1000 0.81 23.65 -4.22
C HIS A 1000 1.03 23.52 -5.73
N LYS A 1001 2.22 23.90 -6.21
CA LYS A 1001 2.61 23.87 -7.63
C LYS A 1001 1.59 24.57 -8.55
N ARG A 1002 1.02 25.67 -8.05
CA ARG A 1002 0.22 26.62 -8.84
C ARG A 1002 1.16 27.59 -9.52
N ASN A 1003 1.03 27.71 -10.84
CA ASN A 1003 1.98 28.46 -11.68
C ASN A 1003 1.34 29.80 -12.05
N PHE A 1004 1.78 30.89 -11.41
CA PHE A 1004 1.23 32.23 -11.61
C PHE A 1004 2.11 33.04 -12.56
N ASP A 1005 1.52 33.60 -13.60
CA ASP A 1005 2.20 34.49 -14.53
C ASP A 1005 2.60 35.80 -13.82
N LEU A 1006 3.87 36.20 -13.91
CA LEU A 1006 4.38 37.35 -13.17
C LEU A 1006 3.99 38.70 -13.79
N ALA A 1007 3.49 38.74 -15.04
CA ALA A 1007 3.04 39.98 -15.65
C ALA A 1007 1.57 40.28 -15.31
N ASN A 1008 0.68 39.29 -15.45
CA ASN A 1008 -0.76 39.50 -15.32
C ASN A 1008 -1.41 38.86 -14.08
N GLY A 1009 -0.70 37.97 -13.37
CA GLY A 1009 -1.18 37.32 -12.16
C GLY A 1009 -2.12 36.13 -12.39
N ASP A 1010 -2.33 35.71 -13.63
CA ASP A 1010 -3.15 34.53 -13.96
C ASP A 1010 -2.46 33.23 -13.53
N CYS A 1011 -3.23 32.31 -12.96
CA CYS A 1011 -2.73 30.96 -12.67
C CYS A 1011 -2.90 30.05 -13.90
N LYS A 1012 -1.79 29.70 -14.54
CA LYS A 1012 -1.75 28.92 -15.79
C LYS A 1012 -2.36 27.52 -15.69
N ASN A 1013 -2.37 26.92 -14.50
CA ASN A 1013 -2.91 25.58 -14.27
C ASN A 1013 -4.13 25.55 -13.34
N ASP A 1014 -4.67 26.72 -12.97
CA ASP A 1014 -5.88 26.81 -12.15
C ASP A 1014 -6.63 28.13 -12.30
N ALA A 1015 -7.57 28.20 -13.25
CA ALA A 1015 -8.32 29.43 -13.55
C ALA A 1015 -9.16 29.99 -12.39
N GLU A 1016 -9.41 29.22 -11.33
CA GLU A 1016 -10.16 29.69 -10.16
C GLU A 1016 -9.35 30.61 -9.22
N VAL A 1017 -8.04 30.70 -9.40
CA VAL A 1017 -7.16 31.50 -8.54
C VAL A 1017 -6.29 32.44 -9.37
N SER A 1018 -6.07 33.65 -8.85
CA SER A 1018 -5.19 34.65 -9.44
C SER A 1018 -4.40 35.36 -8.34
N ILE A 1019 -3.37 36.12 -8.69
CA ILE A 1019 -2.59 36.94 -7.76
C ILE A 1019 -2.55 38.40 -8.24
N ALA A 1020 -2.40 39.32 -7.30
CA ALA A 1020 -2.17 40.72 -7.62
C ALA A 1020 -0.74 40.92 -8.12
N THR A 1021 -0.58 41.71 -9.18
CA THR A 1021 0.72 42.18 -9.71
C THR A 1021 0.84 43.69 -9.54
N PHE A 1022 2.06 44.18 -9.37
CA PHE A 1022 2.37 45.59 -9.13
C PHE A 1022 3.47 46.06 -10.08
N PRO A 1023 3.34 47.26 -10.68
CA PRO A 1023 4.45 47.88 -11.42
C PRO A 1023 5.64 48.10 -10.49
N VAL A 1024 6.84 47.82 -11.01
CA VAL A 1024 8.11 47.94 -10.29
C VAL A 1024 9.16 48.55 -11.19
N GLU A 1025 9.93 49.49 -10.65
CA GLU A 1025 11.03 50.14 -11.37
C GLU A 1025 12.23 50.41 -10.45
N GLU A 1026 13.43 50.31 -11.01
CA GLU A 1026 14.66 50.79 -10.38
C GLU A 1026 14.83 52.27 -10.75
N ARG A 1027 15.15 53.11 -9.76
CA ARG A 1027 15.41 54.54 -9.97
C ARG A 1027 16.87 54.91 -9.77
N ALA A 1028 17.24 56.09 -10.25
CA ALA A 1028 18.62 56.61 -10.20
C ALA A 1028 19.17 56.80 -8.78
N ASP A 1029 18.32 56.80 -7.75
CA ASP A 1029 18.70 56.82 -6.34
C ASP A 1029 19.14 55.45 -5.80
N GLY A 1030 19.16 54.41 -6.65
CA GLY A 1030 19.55 53.05 -6.30
C GLY A 1030 18.46 52.26 -5.59
N MET A 1031 17.23 52.79 -5.51
CA MET A 1031 16.10 52.13 -4.85
C MET A 1031 15.15 51.48 -5.86
N ILE A 1032 14.56 50.37 -5.44
CA ILE A 1032 13.47 49.70 -6.14
C ILE A 1032 12.14 50.26 -5.62
N TYR A 1033 11.34 50.80 -6.54
CA TYR A 1033 10.03 51.37 -6.26
C TYR A 1033 8.93 50.44 -6.76
N LEU A 1034 7.90 50.27 -5.93
CA LEU A 1034 6.65 49.61 -6.32
C LEU A 1034 5.54 50.64 -6.38
N ARG A 1035 4.66 50.54 -7.39
CA ARG A 1035 3.47 51.40 -7.47
C ARG A 1035 2.33 50.76 -6.68
N LEU A 1036 2.04 51.32 -5.50
CA LEU A 1036 1.13 50.74 -4.51
C LEU A 1036 -0.02 51.71 -4.16
N PRO A 1037 -1.20 51.19 -3.75
CA PRO A 1037 -2.28 52.00 -3.19
C PRO A 1037 -1.96 52.49 -1.76
N PRO A 1038 -2.82 53.32 -1.15
CA PRO A 1038 -2.75 53.63 0.29
C PRO A 1038 -2.62 52.36 1.14
N VAL A 1039 -1.87 52.44 2.25
CA VAL A 1039 -1.55 51.26 3.08
C VAL A 1039 -2.81 50.62 3.64
N GLU A 1040 -3.81 51.43 3.97
CA GLU A 1040 -5.10 50.98 4.50
C GLU A 1040 -5.87 50.15 3.45
N GLU A 1041 -5.85 50.55 2.18
CA GLU A 1041 -6.47 49.78 1.09
C GLU A 1041 -5.67 48.50 0.78
N LEU A 1042 -4.33 48.60 0.81
CA LEU A 1042 -3.46 47.46 0.59
C LEU A 1042 -3.67 46.38 1.65
N ASP A 1043 -3.68 46.75 2.93
CA ASP A 1043 -3.88 45.85 4.06
C ASP A 1043 -5.31 45.30 4.11
N ALA A 1044 -6.32 46.11 3.78
CA ALA A 1044 -7.70 45.64 3.65
C ALA A 1044 -7.86 44.58 2.55
N ALA A 1045 -7.07 44.66 1.47
CA ALA A 1045 -7.11 43.69 0.39
C ALA A 1045 -6.23 42.46 0.65
N LEU A 1046 -4.97 42.66 1.05
CA LEU A 1046 -3.87 41.68 1.03
C LEU A 1046 -3.17 41.47 2.39
N GLY A 1047 -3.65 42.11 3.46
CA GLY A 1047 -3.02 42.07 4.79
C GLY A 1047 -2.85 40.65 5.34
N THR A 1048 -1.71 40.41 6.00
CA THR A 1048 -1.38 39.11 6.61
C THR A 1048 -2.42 38.71 7.65
N ALA A 1049 -2.84 39.63 8.52
CA ALA A 1049 -3.81 39.38 9.58
C ALA A 1049 -5.21 39.04 9.05
N LYS A 1050 -5.56 39.53 7.85
CA LYS A 1050 -6.81 39.19 7.16
C LYS A 1050 -6.80 37.75 6.66
N TRP A 1051 -5.69 37.33 6.07
CA TRP A 1051 -5.62 36.06 5.35
C TRP A 1051 -4.98 34.92 6.13
N MET A 1052 -4.28 35.19 7.24
CA MET A 1052 -3.70 34.15 8.08
C MET A 1052 -4.80 33.16 8.52
N VAL A 1053 -4.45 31.87 8.54
CA VAL A 1053 -5.41 30.83 8.94
C VAL A 1053 -5.57 30.86 10.46
N ARG A 1054 -6.81 31.02 10.92
CA ARG A 1054 -7.15 31.11 12.35
C ARG A 1054 -7.82 29.85 12.88
N LYS A 1055 -7.80 29.71 14.20
CA LYS A 1055 -8.47 28.60 14.90
C LYS A 1055 -9.97 28.62 14.65
N GLY A 1056 -10.53 27.49 14.25
CA GLY A 1056 -11.96 27.30 14.01
C GLY A 1056 -12.42 27.49 12.57
N GLU A 1057 -11.61 28.09 11.69
CA GLU A 1057 -11.94 28.23 10.25
C GLU A 1057 -11.98 26.88 9.52
N SER A 1058 -11.31 25.87 10.07
CA SER A 1058 -11.21 24.51 9.54
C SER A 1058 -12.26 23.55 10.11
N GLY A 1059 -13.18 24.04 10.96
CA GLY A 1059 -14.11 23.23 11.73
C GLY A 1059 -13.55 22.74 13.08
N GLY A 1060 -14.31 21.89 13.77
CA GLY A 1060 -13.90 21.24 15.03
C GLY A 1060 -12.75 20.25 14.83
N SER A 1061 -12.19 19.73 15.93
CA SER A 1061 -11.15 18.70 15.83
C SER A 1061 -11.68 17.51 15.02
N PRO A 1062 -10.91 16.95 14.05
CA PRO A 1062 -11.34 15.77 13.32
C PRO A 1062 -11.57 14.56 14.24
N PHE A 1063 -11.04 14.60 15.46
CA PHE A 1063 -11.26 13.59 16.49
C PHE A 1063 -12.36 13.95 17.49
N GLU A 1064 -12.98 15.13 17.43
CA GLU A 1064 -13.97 15.57 18.43
C GLU A 1064 -15.13 14.58 18.59
N GLN A 1065 -15.66 14.08 17.47
CA GLN A 1065 -16.71 13.05 17.50
C GLN A 1065 -16.19 11.72 18.04
N LEU A 1066 -14.95 11.34 17.70
CA LEU A 1066 -14.32 10.12 18.19
C LEU A 1066 -14.07 10.21 19.70
N ASP A 1067 -13.47 11.30 20.16
CA ASP A 1067 -13.18 11.59 21.56
C ASP A 1067 -14.46 11.60 22.39
N LYS A 1068 -15.53 12.22 21.87
CA LYS A 1068 -16.87 12.17 22.49
C LYS A 1068 -17.41 10.75 22.55
N LYS A 1069 -17.29 9.99 21.45
CA LYS A 1069 -17.79 8.60 21.35
C LYS A 1069 -17.04 7.64 22.28
N ILE A 1070 -15.71 7.77 22.39
CA ILE A 1070 -14.87 6.92 23.24
C ILE A 1070 -14.71 7.48 24.66
N LYS A 1071 -15.36 8.62 24.96
CA LYS A 1071 -15.22 9.36 26.22
C LYS A 1071 -13.74 9.62 26.55
N PHE A 1072 -12.94 9.98 25.54
CA PHE A 1072 -11.54 10.28 25.72
C PHE A 1072 -11.39 11.50 26.63
N LYS A 1073 -10.85 11.30 27.83
CA LYS A 1073 -10.63 12.36 28.83
C LYS A 1073 -9.22 12.97 28.73
N GLY A 1074 -8.57 12.86 27.57
CA GLY A 1074 -7.16 13.22 27.41
C GLY A 1074 -6.20 12.17 27.98
N LEU A 1075 -4.93 12.54 28.08
CA LEU A 1075 -3.90 11.70 28.68
C LEU A 1075 -4.20 11.52 30.18
N ARG A 1076 -4.20 10.27 30.64
CA ARG A 1076 -4.35 9.97 32.08
C ARG A 1076 -3.12 10.50 32.83
N ALA A 1077 -3.35 11.33 33.84
CA ALA A 1077 -2.27 11.85 34.67
C ALA A 1077 -1.49 10.69 35.32
N LYS A 1078 -0.16 10.72 35.18
CA LYS A 1078 0.75 9.70 35.73
C LYS A 1078 1.38 10.09 37.07
N LYS A 1079 1.19 11.34 37.52
CA LYS A 1079 1.69 11.80 38.83
C LYS A 1079 0.59 11.69 39.89
N PRO A 1080 0.87 11.09 41.06
CA PRO A 1080 -0.03 11.18 42.21
C PRO A 1080 -0.29 12.64 42.56
N GLY A 1081 -1.55 13.05 42.67
CA GLY A 1081 -1.93 14.39 43.13
C GLY A 1081 -2.06 15.49 42.05
N VAL A 1082 -1.75 15.23 40.77
CA VAL A 1082 -1.96 16.21 39.70
C VAL A 1082 -3.21 15.83 38.90
N ARG A 1083 -4.31 16.57 39.09
CA ARG A 1083 -5.51 16.42 38.23
C ARG A 1083 -5.16 16.81 36.79
N PRO A 1084 -5.68 16.12 35.76
CA PRO A 1084 -5.52 16.55 34.38
C PRO A 1084 -6.03 17.99 34.23
N MET A 1085 -5.30 18.86 33.52
CA MET A 1085 -5.83 20.16 33.12
C MET A 1085 -7.01 19.93 32.18
N ALA A 1086 -8.23 19.93 32.72
CA ALA A 1086 -9.42 20.15 31.94
C ALA A 1086 -9.39 21.62 31.43
N PRO A 1087 -9.90 21.91 30.21
CA PRO A 1087 -10.00 23.29 29.75
C PRO A 1087 -11.03 24.01 30.62
N LEU A 1088 -10.55 24.81 31.57
CA LEU A 1088 -11.38 25.65 32.42
C LEU A 1088 -11.97 26.79 31.57
N LYS A 1089 -13.23 26.66 31.17
CA LYS A 1089 -14.09 27.84 31.03
C LYS A 1089 -14.41 28.34 32.43
N MET A 1090 -13.87 29.51 32.78
CA MET A 1090 -14.28 30.26 33.97
C MET A 1090 -15.75 30.67 33.85
N GLN A 1091 -16.60 30.23 34.78
CA GLN A 1091 -17.64 31.08 35.39
C GLN A 1091 -17.75 30.76 36.90
N LYS A 1092 -18.00 31.84 37.66
CA LYS A 1092 -17.67 32.13 39.08
C LYS A 1092 -18.18 31.15 40.17
N PRO A 1093 -17.46 31.00 41.30
CA PRO A 1093 -18.01 30.46 42.54
C PRO A 1093 -18.46 31.61 43.47
N ALA A 1094 -19.77 31.85 43.52
CA ALA A 1094 -20.38 32.61 44.59
C ALA A 1094 -21.71 31.95 44.94
N GLN A 1095 -21.63 30.86 45.70
CA GLN A 1095 -22.68 30.34 46.60
C GLN A 1095 -22.16 29.04 47.23
N LEU A 1096 -21.39 29.20 48.29
CA LEU A 1096 -21.22 28.17 49.31
C LEU A 1096 -21.44 28.85 50.65
N LEU A 1097 -22.16 28.14 51.53
CA LEU A 1097 -22.47 28.43 52.92
C LEU A 1097 -23.79 29.20 53.11
N VAL A 1098 -24.85 28.52 53.54
CA VAL A 1098 -25.28 28.39 54.94
C VAL A 1098 -26.48 27.43 55.04
N GLY A 1099 -26.40 26.46 55.96
CA GLY A 1099 -27.50 25.69 56.56
C GLY A 1099 -27.96 24.44 55.78
N GLY A 1100 -28.06 23.23 56.33
CA GLY A 1100 -27.92 22.72 57.69
C GLY A 1100 -28.67 21.38 57.79
N GLY A 1101 -28.05 20.36 58.41
CA GLY A 1101 -28.64 19.06 58.81
C GLY A 1101 -28.90 18.05 57.68
N GLY A 1102 -28.62 16.75 57.77
CA GLY A 1102 -28.07 15.86 58.79
C GLY A 1102 -28.20 14.42 58.26
N GLY A 1103 -27.40 13.47 58.76
CA GLY A 1103 -27.68 12.03 58.62
C GLY A 1103 -26.62 11.18 57.88
N CYS A 1104 -25.74 10.58 58.69
CA CYS A 1104 -25.16 9.21 58.65
C CYS A 1104 -25.14 8.46 57.29
N GLY A 1105 -24.06 7.80 56.83
CA GLY A 1105 -22.78 7.43 57.44
C GLY A 1105 -21.89 6.65 56.45
N SER A 1106 -20.67 6.34 56.93
CA SER A 1106 -19.66 5.38 56.42
C SER A 1106 -19.04 5.57 55.03
N ALA A 1107 -17.93 6.34 54.99
CA ALA A 1107 -16.52 5.97 54.73
C ALA A 1107 -16.14 5.10 53.47
N PRO A 1108 -14.87 5.11 53.01
CA PRO A 1108 -14.49 5.61 51.70
C PRO A 1108 -13.95 4.54 50.74
N ASP A 1109 -14.35 4.61 49.46
CA ASP A 1109 -13.76 3.79 48.40
C ASP A 1109 -12.42 4.37 47.91
N TRP A 1110 -11.42 3.50 47.91
CA TRP A 1110 -10.10 3.64 47.31
C TRP A 1110 -10.13 3.37 45.81
#